data_AF-A0A0W0S6G9-F1
#
_entry.id   AF-A0A0W0S6G9-F1
#
_cell.length_a   1.000
_cell.length_b   1.000
_cell.length_c   1.000
_cell.angle_alpha   90.00
_cell.angle_beta   90.00
_cell.angle_gamma   90.00
#
_symmetry.space_group_name_H-M   'P 1'
#
loop_
_entity.id
_entity.type
_entity.pdbx_description
1 polymer ?
#
loop_
_entity_poly.entity_id
_entity_poly.type
_entity_poly.pdbx_seq_one_letter_code
_entity_poly.pdbx_strand_id
1 'polypeptide(L)'
;MFFNRHDKNIHIASVQSKKLNALHSMLSSKLDWSDFILLSTMFLEEKIGDSIKNELHAIQVMYLKNQKTDAIQLIVQICRDHKEISDDECSLIQSQVSTLTDNPLALDSRRYFETRFALELWNSLNEAEFETITKLSALINEIDATIDIPKIVQSLDDAELVVDRMEKCEHVAEIAEKDKSIKNYSALYKVKDRGKNRFDTKAEKVYSSNPGIMKSLAYNPFDEVTPATANRLADLALINENVEHGYSKSHPHVPFVNSLSGHTIIFIIVLERYLIKHQSDPKTLLQSDVDNLIKAFIAFTWKRGFHSFEEMVAILHDPSIQNIIAAHGIDINLPLDESILSSTYKKAAEYAYQVHLKRNCNQEVLSQDTKNLSRLNWSFDKDIYECPNIQDVLKYCFRERIIFVFDLDNTIIRPIRSKDLGSDQWFEKLLEHIQKVFPNDNDAFELALTLRNAIHKNIKVGAVESDTIAIIHLLQKCHIPVIALTSRGPSIIDTTEKQMREIKINFSKHGEPENSYHLLASGHQTAMYQNGIIYCDGMNKGIVLREYLKRAPLPRDIVVVDDSKKNLVRIQQETQSVASRITGLRYGYLDSKMSHFDFGKANEYLLKIRSSFSDSENEAIDKLNLYLTKTQPDPNSNCIYFFNGPRLEEYKSSEFDRYQSNNCSIL
;
A
#
# COMPACT_ATOMS: atom_id res chain seq x y z
N MET A 1 -2.65 22.88 -28.78
CA MET A 1 -1.32 23.21 -29.35
C MET A 1 -1.12 24.70 -29.05
N PHE A 2 -0.22 25.21 -28.21
CA PHE A 2 1.15 24.86 -27.85
C PHE A 2 1.30 25.03 -26.32
N PHE A 3 1.66 23.98 -25.59
CA PHE A 3 2.27 24.16 -24.27
C PHE A 3 3.75 24.44 -24.51
N ASN A 4 4.22 25.61 -24.06
CA ASN A 4 5.58 26.10 -24.25
C ASN A 4 6.61 25.07 -23.78
N ARG A 5 7.56 24.71 -24.67
CA ARG A 5 8.72 23.86 -24.32
C ARG A 5 9.53 24.44 -23.14
N HIS A 6 9.49 25.75 -22.94
CA HIS A 6 10.20 26.41 -21.84
C HIS A 6 9.63 26.07 -20.45
N ASP A 7 8.31 26.04 -20.28
CA ASP A 7 7.67 25.73 -18.99
C ASP A 7 7.85 24.25 -18.62
N LYS A 8 7.85 23.35 -19.61
CA LYS A 8 8.20 21.94 -19.41
C LYS A 8 9.63 21.78 -18.90
N ASN A 9 10.58 22.47 -19.52
CA ASN A 9 12.00 22.37 -19.15
C ASN A 9 12.27 22.96 -17.75
N ILE A 10 11.62 24.07 -17.38
CA ILE A 10 11.72 24.65 -16.03
C ILE A 10 11.11 23.70 -14.98
N HIS A 11 9.95 23.11 -15.28
CA HIS A 11 9.30 22.16 -14.36
C HIS A 11 10.14 20.88 -14.19
N ILE A 12 10.71 20.33 -15.28
CA ILE A 12 11.60 19.16 -15.24
C ILE A 12 12.85 19.47 -14.41
N ALA A 13 13.51 20.60 -14.67
CA ALA A 13 14.69 21.02 -13.91
C ALA A 13 14.38 21.21 -12.40
N SER A 14 13.21 21.76 -12.05
CA SER A 14 12.80 21.93 -10.65
C SER A 14 12.52 20.59 -9.94
N VAL A 15 12.02 19.59 -10.67
CA VAL A 15 11.72 18.25 -10.12
C VAL A 15 13.01 17.45 -9.98
N GLN A 16 13.88 17.50 -10.98
CA GLN A 16 15.21 16.88 -10.96
C GLN A 16 16.05 17.42 -9.80
N SER A 17 16.08 18.75 -9.61
CA SER A 17 16.77 19.37 -8.47
C SER A 17 16.22 18.91 -7.11
N LYS A 18 14.90 18.76 -6.96
CA LYS A 18 14.29 18.24 -5.72
C LYS A 18 14.65 16.77 -5.46
N LYS A 19 14.64 15.92 -6.49
CA LYS A 19 15.02 14.51 -6.38
C LYS A 19 16.49 14.37 -6.00
N LEU A 20 17.39 15.14 -6.62
CA LEU A 20 18.81 15.15 -6.29
C LEU A 20 19.07 15.58 -4.84
N ASN A 21 18.38 16.63 -4.36
CA ASN A 21 18.50 17.06 -2.96
C ASN A 21 17.99 15.99 -1.98
N ALA A 22 16.89 15.31 -2.33
CA ALA A 22 16.36 14.21 -1.53
C ALA A 22 17.35 13.03 -1.49
N LEU A 23 17.89 12.62 -2.64
CA LEU A 23 18.91 11.56 -2.72
C LEU A 23 20.17 11.92 -1.91
N HIS A 24 20.66 13.15 -2.02
CA HIS A 24 21.80 13.62 -1.23
C HIS A 24 21.52 13.52 0.28
N SER A 25 20.32 13.93 0.72
CA SER A 25 19.88 13.79 2.12
C SER A 25 19.83 12.31 2.55
N MET A 26 19.28 11.42 1.72
CA MET A 26 19.23 9.98 2.01
C MET A 26 20.62 9.36 2.11
N LEU A 27 21.54 9.74 1.22
CA LEU A 27 22.94 9.28 1.25
C LEU A 27 23.69 9.75 2.50
N SER A 28 23.21 10.78 3.20
CA SER A 28 23.77 11.17 4.50
C SER A 28 23.25 10.36 5.70
N SER A 29 22.20 9.55 5.48
CA SER A 29 21.59 8.72 6.53
C SER A 29 22.31 7.38 6.71
N LYS A 30 21.91 6.61 7.73
CA LYS A 30 22.44 5.26 7.93
C LYS A 30 21.82 4.30 6.92
N LEU A 31 22.65 3.72 6.07
CA LEU A 31 22.24 2.79 5.01
C LEU A 31 22.80 1.38 5.23
N ASP A 32 22.08 0.37 4.73
CA ASP A 32 22.69 -0.92 4.43
C ASP A 32 23.35 -0.89 3.04
N TRP A 33 24.11 -1.93 2.72
CA TRP A 33 24.86 -1.97 1.46
C TRP A 33 23.95 -1.97 0.22
N SER A 34 22.75 -2.53 0.33
CA SER A 34 21.80 -2.65 -0.78
C SER A 34 21.18 -1.30 -1.10
N ASP A 35 20.66 -0.61 -0.07
CA ASP A 35 20.13 0.74 -0.19
C ASP A 35 21.22 1.71 -0.66
N PHE A 36 22.45 1.57 -0.17
CA PHE A 36 23.57 2.39 -0.62
C PHE A 36 23.84 2.23 -2.12
N ILE A 37 23.96 1.00 -2.62
CA ILE A 37 24.21 0.75 -4.05
C ILE A 37 23.07 1.35 -4.90
N LEU A 38 21.82 1.05 -4.54
CA LEU A 38 20.64 1.49 -5.29
C LEU A 38 20.46 3.01 -5.30
N LEU A 39 20.58 3.67 -4.15
CA LEU A 39 20.45 5.13 -4.05
C LEU A 39 21.63 5.86 -4.69
N SER A 40 22.85 5.33 -4.55
CA SER A 40 24.04 5.94 -5.15
C SER A 40 23.99 5.84 -6.68
N THR A 41 23.62 4.69 -7.24
CA THR A 41 23.44 4.56 -8.70
C THR A 41 22.34 5.47 -9.23
N MET A 42 21.20 5.58 -8.53
CA MET A 42 20.15 6.53 -8.91
C MET A 42 20.64 7.97 -8.88
N PHE A 43 21.43 8.35 -7.87
CA PHE A 43 22.04 9.67 -7.78
C PHE A 43 23.02 9.94 -8.93
N LEU A 44 23.90 8.98 -9.24
CA LEU A 44 24.86 9.07 -10.33
C LEU A 44 24.18 9.15 -11.70
N GLU A 45 23.16 8.32 -11.94
CA GLU A 45 22.37 8.36 -13.18
C GLU A 45 21.69 9.73 -13.35
N GLU A 46 21.10 10.28 -12.29
CA GLU A 46 20.41 11.58 -12.33
C GLU A 46 21.37 12.77 -12.53
N LYS A 47 22.64 12.64 -12.09
CA LYS A 47 23.69 13.66 -12.22
C LYS A 47 24.43 13.60 -13.55
N ILE A 48 24.86 12.41 -13.95
CA ILE A 48 25.82 12.19 -15.04
C ILE A 48 25.12 11.70 -16.32
N GLY A 49 23.94 11.09 -16.20
CA GLY A 49 23.13 10.62 -17.32
C GLY A 49 23.75 9.46 -18.11
N ASP A 50 23.51 9.43 -19.42
CA ASP A 50 23.86 8.29 -20.29
C ASP A 50 25.36 7.97 -20.39
N SER A 51 26.24 8.87 -19.93
CA SER A 51 27.69 8.69 -20.02
C SER A 51 28.23 7.54 -19.17
N ILE A 52 27.50 7.11 -18.14
CA ILE A 52 27.87 5.99 -17.24
C ILE A 52 27.06 4.72 -17.49
N LYS A 53 26.37 4.60 -18.63
CA LYS A 53 25.42 3.51 -18.88
C LYS A 53 26.08 2.12 -18.78
N ASN A 54 27.33 1.98 -19.23
CA ASN A 54 28.04 0.71 -19.21
C ASN A 54 28.46 0.33 -17.78
N GLU A 55 28.92 1.31 -17.02
CA GLU A 55 29.28 1.20 -15.62
C GLU A 55 28.05 0.87 -14.76
N LEU A 56 26.92 1.53 -15.01
CA LEU A 56 25.64 1.22 -14.38
C LEU A 56 25.22 -0.22 -14.67
N HIS A 57 25.33 -0.67 -15.93
CA HIS A 57 25.03 -2.07 -16.28
C HIS A 57 25.96 -3.05 -15.54
N ALA A 58 27.26 -2.76 -15.44
CA ALA A 58 28.19 -3.57 -14.67
C ALA A 58 27.81 -3.64 -13.18
N ILE A 59 27.41 -2.51 -12.58
CA ILE A 59 26.91 -2.48 -11.19
C ILE A 59 25.65 -3.33 -11.04
N GLN A 60 24.71 -3.29 -12.00
CA GLN A 60 23.51 -4.13 -11.97
C GLN A 60 23.85 -5.63 -11.96
N VAL A 61 24.80 -6.04 -12.80
CA VAL A 61 25.26 -7.45 -12.86
C VAL A 61 25.96 -7.84 -11.56
N MET A 62 26.83 -6.99 -11.01
CA MET A 62 27.49 -7.22 -9.73
C MET A 62 26.46 -7.34 -8.59
N TYR A 63 25.43 -6.48 -8.61
CA TYR A 63 24.36 -6.49 -7.64
C TYR A 63 23.54 -7.78 -7.70
N LEU A 64 23.17 -8.26 -8.90
CA LEU A 64 22.51 -9.56 -9.08
C LEU A 64 23.36 -10.70 -8.48
N LYS A 65 24.66 -10.70 -8.77
CA LYS A 65 25.62 -11.72 -8.31
C LYS A 65 26.05 -11.58 -6.84
N ASN A 66 25.47 -10.63 -6.10
CA ASN A 66 25.89 -10.28 -4.73
C ASN A 66 27.38 -9.89 -4.58
N GLN A 67 28.00 -9.37 -5.63
CA GLN A 67 29.37 -8.86 -5.64
C GLN A 67 29.42 -7.43 -5.08
N LYS A 68 28.98 -7.26 -3.83
CA LYS A 68 28.77 -5.94 -3.21
C LYS A 68 30.04 -5.09 -3.17
N THR A 69 31.20 -5.71 -2.88
CA THR A 69 32.48 -5.00 -2.77
C THR A 69 32.87 -4.38 -4.10
N ASP A 70 32.74 -5.15 -5.19
CA ASP A 70 33.08 -4.69 -6.54
C ASP A 70 32.13 -3.58 -7.00
N ALA A 71 30.83 -3.73 -6.72
CA ALA A 71 29.83 -2.71 -7.02
C ALA A 71 30.10 -1.39 -6.29
N ILE A 72 30.42 -1.45 -4.98
CA ILE A 72 30.75 -0.26 -4.18
C ILE A 72 32.04 0.40 -4.68
N GLN A 73 33.06 -0.38 -5.01
CA GLN A 73 34.31 0.15 -5.57
C GLN A 73 34.07 0.87 -6.89
N LEU A 74 33.26 0.30 -7.78
CA LEU A 74 32.90 0.91 -9.06
C LEU A 74 32.10 2.21 -8.86
N ILE A 75 31.16 2.26 -7.91
CA ILE A 75 30.44 3.49 -7.55
C ILE A 75 31.42 4.59 -7.10
N VAL A 76 32.35 4.27 -6.20
CA VAL A 76 33.36 5.22 -5.72
C VAL A 76 34.27 5.69 -6.85
N GLN A 77 34.62 4.80 -7.77
CA GLN A 77 35.44 5.13 -8.93
C GLN A 77 34.71 6.11 -9.87
N ILE A 78 33.43 5.86 -10.19
CA ILE A 78 32.60 6.78 -10.98
C ILE A 78 32.56 8.17 -10.34
N CYS A 79 32.43 8.25 -9.01
CA CYS A 79 32.41 9.54 -8.31
C CYS A 79 33.72 10.33 -8.47
N ARG A 80 34.87 9.65 -8.63
CA ARG A 80 36.19 10.29 -8.79
C ARG A 80 36.47 10.70 -10.24
N ASP A 81 35.99 9.91 -11.19
CA ASP A 81 36.32 10.08 -12.61
C ASP A 81 35.44 11.10 -13.32
N HIS A 82 34.24 11.37 -12.79
CA HIS A 82 33.26 12.24 -13.41
C HIS A 82 33.19 13.63 -12.76
N LYS A 83 33.56 14.65 -13.53
CA LYS A 83 33.56 16.08 -13.15
C LYS A 83 32.19 16.65 -12.74
N GLU A 84 31.11 15.97 -13.12
CA GLU A 84 29.72 16.33 -12.77
C GLU A 84 29.44 16.11 -11.27
N ILE A 85 30.25 15.30 -10.60
CA ILE A 85 30.19 15.05 -9.16
C ILE A 85 31.17 15.99 -8.45
N SER A 86 30.68 16.73 -7.47
CA SER A 86 31.53 17.61 -6.67
C SER A 86 32.39 16.83 -5.66
N ASP A 87 33.49 17.44 -5.21
CA ASP A 87 34.37 16.86 -4.18
C ASP A 87 33.61 16.52 -2.89
N ASP A 88 32.64 17.34 -2.49
CA ASP A 88 31.80 17.13 -1.31
C ASP A 88 30.88 15.90 -1.49
N GLU A 89 30.24 15.76 -2.65
CA GLU A 89 29.38 14.61 -2.99
C GLU A 89 30.19 13.31 -3.06
N CYS A 90 31.37 13.35 -3.69
CA CYS A 90 32.27 12.22 -3.73
C CYS A 90 32.77 11.84 -2.32
N SER A 91 33.10 12.82 -1.48
CA SER A 91 33.50 12.60 -0.09
C SER A 91 32.38 12.01 0.76
N LEU A 92 31.13 12.48 0.56
CA LEU A 92 29.94 11.91 1.20
C LEU A 92 29.82 10.42 0.87
N ILE A 93 29.81 10.06 -0.41
CA ILE A 93 29.67 8.66 -0.86
C ILE A 93 30.81 7.79 -0.30
N GLN A 94 32.05 8.28 -0.34
CA GLN A 94 33.21 7.55 0.21
C GLN A 94 33.11 7.34 1.72
N SER A 95 32.70 8.36 2.48
CA SER A 95 32.58 8.27 3.93
C SER A 95 31.51 7.25 4.34
N GLN A 96 30.41 7.16 3.59
CA GLN A 96 29.31 6.24 3.84
C GLN A 96 29.69 4.77 3.71
N VAL A 97 30.65 4.43 2.85
CA VAL A 97 31.12 3.03 2.68
C VAL A 97 31.55 2.43 4.02
N SER A 98 32.18 3.23 4.88
CA SER A 98 32.66 2.79 6.19
C SER A 98 31.55 2.61 7.24
N THR A 99 30.36 3.17 7.00
CA THR A 99 29.22 3.15 7.93
C THR A 99 28.13 2.15 7.54
N LEU A 100 28.29 1.46 6.41
CA LEU A 100 27.31 0.50 5.90
C LEU A 100 27.09 -0.64 6.90
N THR A 101 25.81 -0.97 7.13
CA THR A 101 25.45 -2.16 7.90
C THR A 101 25.18 -3.36 7.01
N ASP A 102 25.57 -4.54 7.49
CA ASP A 102 25.34 -5.81 6.81
C ASP A 102 24.49 -6.72 7.71
N ASN A 103 23.18 -6.45 7.73
CA ASN A 103 22.22 -7.27 8.46
C ASN A 103 21.25 -7.91 7.45
N PRO A 104 21.45 -9.19 7.07
CA PRO A 104 20.58 -9.91 6.13
C PRO A 104 19.09 -9.84 6.44
N LEU A 105 18.74 -9.79 7.73
CA LEU A 105 17.37 -9.74 8.21
C LEU A 105 16.71 -8.36 8.06
N ALA A 106 17.46 -7.37 7.58
CA ALA A 106 17.03 -6.00 7.35
C ALA A 106 17.29 -5.50 5.91
N LEU A 107 17.76 -6.36 4.99
CA LEU A 107 18.04 -6.02 3.59
C LEU A 107 16.76 -6.04 2.72
N ASP A 108 15.80 -5.18 3.04
CA ASP A 108 14.49 -5.16 2.39
C ASP A 108 14.58 -4.92 0.88
N SER A 109 15.41 -3.96 0.44
CA SER A 109 15.57 -3.63 -0.98
C SER A 109 16.24 -4.74 -1.80
N ARG A 110 17.19 -5.47 -1.20
CA ARG A 110 17.79 -6.65 -1.83
C ARG A 110 16.76 -7.75 -1.99
N ARG A 111 16.05 -8.09 -0.92
CA ARG A 111 14.98 -9.09 -0.94
C ARG A 111 13.93 -8.76 -2.00
N TYR A 112 13.51 -7.50 -2.07
CA TYR A 112 12.57 -7.01 -3.08
C TYR A 112 13.10 -7.21 -4.50
N PHE A 113 14.32 -6.76 -4.79
CA PHE A 113 14.95 -6.95 -6.10
C PHE A 113 14.94 -8.42 -6.51
N GLU A 114 15.38 -9.27 -5.59
CA GLU A 114 15.56 -10.69 -5.79
C GLU A 114 14.27 -11.37 -6.31
N THR A 115 13.18 -11.27 -5.55
CA THR A 115 11.93 -11.93 -5.95
C THR A 115 11.24 -11.25 -7.12
N ARG A 116 11.42 -9.93 -7.30
CA ARG A 116 10.90 -9.25 -8.49
C ARG A 116 11.61 -9.68 -9.75
N PHE A 117 12.92 -9.84 -9.71
CA PHE A 117 13.68 -10.40 -10.81
C PHE A 117 13.17 -11.80 -11.18
N ALA A 118 12.98 -12.67 -10.19
CA ALA A 118 12.42 -14.01 -10.41
C ALA A 118 11.01 -14.00 -11.01
N LEU A 119 10.14 -13.11 -10.53
CA LEU A 119 8.78 -12.99 -11.00
C LEU A 119 8.73 -12.53 -12.46
N GLU A 120 9.50 -11.50 -12.81
CA GLU A 120 9.59 -11.02 -14.19
C GLU A 120 10.23 -12.09 -15.09
N LEU A 121 11.23 -12.83 -14.59
CA LEU A 121 11.82 -13.96 -15.30
C LEU A 121 10.80 -15.07 -15.56
N TRP A 122 9.95 -15.39 -14.58
CA TRP A 122 8.85 -16.35 -14.73
C TRP A 122 7.80 -15.86 -15.75
N ASN A 123 7.45 -14.57 -15.69
CA ASN A 123 6.48 -13.99 -16.62
C ASN A 123 7.04 -13.86 -18.05
N SER A 124 8.36 -13.94 -18.22
CA SER A 124 9.03 -13.94 -19.53
C SER A 124 9.05 -15.29 -20.25
N LEU A 125 8.61 -16.37 -19.59
CA LEU A 125 8.54 -17.68 -20.21
C LEU A 125 7.59 -17.64 -21.42
N ASN A 126 8.05 -18.15 -22.55
CA ASN A 126 7.35 -18.10 -23.83
C ASN A 126 7.26 -19.51 -24.45
N GLU A 127 6.87 -19.57 -25.72
CA GLU A 127 6.67 -20.82 -26.45
C GLU A 127 7.90 -21.74 -26.41
N ALA A 128 9.13 -21.19 -26.45
CA ALA A 128 10.35 -22.00 -26.39
C ALA A 128 10.50 -22.70 -25.04
N GLU A 129 10.31 -21.98 -23.93
CA GLU A 129 10.35 -22.61 -22.61
C GLU A 129 9.18 -23.58 -22.41
N PHE A 130 7.98 -23.26 -22.90
CA PHE A 130 6.83 -24.16 -22.82
C PHE A 130 7.03 -25.46 -23.60
N GLU A 131 7.69 -25.41 -24.76
CA GLU A 131 8.06 -26.61 -25.52
C GLU A 131 9.03 -27.48 -24.71
N THR A 132 10.09 -26.89 -24.16
CA THR A 132 11.06 -27.65 -23.35
C THR A 132 10.41 -28.22 -22.08
N ILE A 133 9.56 -27.46 -21.39
CA ILE A 133 8.83 -27.96 -20.20
C ILE A 133 7.83 -29.07 -20.59
N THR A 134 7.26 -29.03 -21.80
CA THR A 134 6.44 -30.14 -22.33
C THR A 134 7.26 -31.42 -22.47
N LYS A 135 8.50 -31.34 -22.98
CA LYS A 135 9.41 -32.50 -23.05
C LYS A 135 9.76 -33.02 -21.65
N LEU A 136 10.01 -32.11 -20.70
CA LEU A 136 10.22 -32.48 -19.29
C LEU A 136 8.98 -33.18 -18.70
N SER A 137 7.78 -32.68 -18.97
CA SER A 137 6.52 -33.29 -18.51
C SER A 137 6.38 -34.73 -19.03
N ALA A 138 6.68 -34.96 -20.31
CA ALA A 138 6.68 -36.31 -20.88
C ALA A 138 7.68 -37.23 -20.17
N LEU A 139 8.88 -36.75 -19.85
CA LEU A 139 9.87 -37.50 -19.07
C LEU A 139 9.39 -37.81 -17.65
N ILE A 140 8.81 -36.83 -16.94
CA ILE A 140 8.30 -37.05 -15.57
C ILE A 140 7.18 -38.10 -15.58
N ASN A 141 6.28 -38.06 -16.56
CA ASN A 141 5.22 -39.05 -16.73
C ASN A 141 5.76 -40.46 -17.06
N GLU A 142 6.93 -40.56 -17.71
CA GLU A 142 7.62 -41.86 -17.90
C GLU A 142 8.30 -42.35 -16.61
N ILE A 143 8.84 -41.43 -15.82
CA ILE A 143 9.44 -41.74 -14.51
C ILE A 143 8.37 -42.26 -13.54
N ASP A 144 7.24 -41.56 -13.46
CA ASP A 144 6.09 -41.96 -12.65
C ASP A 144 4.79 -41.38 -13.23
N ALA A 145 4.02 -42.25 -13.89
CA ALA A 145 2.74 -41.89 -14.51
C ALA A 145 1.62 -41.54 -13.50
N THR A 146 1.86 -41.73 -12.19
CA THR A 146 0.90 -41.32 -11.14
C THR A 146 1.02 -39.84 -10.76
N ILE A 147 2.11 -39.18 -11.18
CA ILE A 147 2.28 -37.74 -11.02
C ILE A 147 1.35 -37.04 -12.00
N ASP A 148 0.26 -36.47 -11.49
CA ASP A 148 -0.68 -35.68 -12.28
C ASP A 148 0.01 -34.39 -12.77
N ILE A 149 0.27 -34.24 -14.06
CA ILE A 149 0.87 -33.05 -14.68
C ILE A 149 0.34 -32.88 -16.11
N PRO A 150 0.32 -31.66 -16.65
CA PRO A 150 -0.20 -31.41 -17.99
C PRO A 150 0.73 -32.01 -19.04
N LYS A 151 0.16 -32.74 -20.01
CA LYS A 151 0.92 -33.36 -21.11
C LYS A 151 1.48 -32.38 -22.13
N ILE A 152 0.85 -31.21 -22.23
CA ILE A 152 1.25 -30.10 -23.11
C ILE A 152 1.19 -28.85 -22.24
N VAL A 153 2.26 -28.06 -22.27
CA VAL A 153 2.37 -26.81 -21.53
C VAL A 153 2.07 -25.67 -22.49
N GLN A 154 1.04 -24.87 -22.21
CA GLN A 154 0.65 -23.72 -23.05
C GLN A 154 0.50 -22.44 -22.25
N SER A 155 0.68 -22.51 -20.93
CA SER A 155 0.49 -21.40 -20.01
C SER A 155 1.50 -21.44 -18.87
N LEU A 156 1.64 -20.32 -18.17
CA LEU A 156 2.42 -20.24 -16.94
C LEU A 156 1.86 -21.17 -15.85
N ASP A 157 0.54 -21.38 -15.80
CA ASP A 157 -0.10 -22.28 -14.83
C ASP A 157 0.26 -23.74 -15.11
N ASP A 158 0.30 -24.15 -16.38
CA ASP A 158 0.75 -25.49 -16.77
C ASP A 158 2.23 -25.69 -16.40
N ALA A 159 3.07 -24.69 -16.71
CA ALA A 159 4.49 -24.71 -16.39
C ALA A 159 4.73 -24.80 -14.88
N GLU A 160 3.99 -24.02 -14.09
CA GLU A 160 4.01 -24.05 -12.64
C GLU A 160 3.69 -25.46 -12.13
N LEU A 161 2.66 -26.10 -12.69
CA LEU A 161 2.24 -27.42 -12.27
C LEU A 161 3.30 -28.50 -12.53
N VAL A 162 3.98 -28.44 -13.68
CA VAL A 162 5.09 -29.37 -14.01
C VAL A 162 6.27 -29.16 -13.08
N VAL A 163 6.71 -27.91 -12.90
CA VAL A 163 7.91 -27.60 -12.09
C VAL A 163 7.67 -27.88 -10.61
N ASP A 164 6.49 -27.54 -10.08
CA ASP A 164 6.11 -27.82 -8.68
C ASP A 164 6.04 -29.32 -8.42
N ARG A 165 5.38 -30.10 -9.28
CA ARG A 165 5.14 -31.53 -9.05
C ARG A 165 6.32 -32.44 -9.41
N MET A 166 7.33 -31.93 -10.12
CA MET A 166 8.59 -32.63 -10.40
C MET A 166 9.28 -33.10 -9.11
N GLU A 167 9.09 -32.39 -7.98
CA GLU A 167 9.65 -32.82 -6.69
C GLU A 167 9.19 -34.23 -6.27
N LYS A 168 8.01 -34.67 -6.70
CA LYS A 168 7.46 -36.01 -6.37
C LYS A 168 8.28 -37.15 -6.96
N CYS A 169 9.13 -36.88 -7.96
CA CYS A 169 10.09 -37.85 -8.46
C CYS A 169 11.05 -38.34 -7.37
N GLU A 170 11.21 -37.62 -6.24
CA GLU A 170 12.00 -38.06 -5.09
C GLU A 170 11.52 -39.39 -4.48
N HIS A 171 10.27 -39.80 -4.72
CA HIS A 171 9.73 -41.06 -4.20
C HIS A 171 10.08 -42.27 -5.08
N VAL A 172 10.63 -42.06 -6.28
CA VAL A 172 11.10 -43.14 -7.15
C VAL A 172 12.43 -43.66 -6.60
N ALA A 173 12.51 -44.97 -6.34
CA ALA A 173 13.62 -45.59 -5.60
C ALA A 173 15.02 -45.25 -6.16
N GLU A 174 15.18 -45.31 -7.49
CA GLU A 174 16.45 -44.99 -8.15
C GLU A 174 16.84 -43.51 -7.99
N ILE A 175 15.86 -42.60 -8.03
CA ILE A 175 16.08 -41.17 -7.84
C ILE A 175 16.42 -40.89 -6.37
N ALA A 176 15.68 -41.49 -5.43
CA ALA A 176 15.95 -41.39 -4.00
C ALA A 176 17.35 -41.90 -3.62
N GLU A 177 17.80 -42.99 -4.21
CA GLU A 177 19.14 -43.54 -3.99
C GLU A 177 20.23 -42.59 -4.51
N LYS A 178 20.04 -42.03 -5.72
CA LYS A 178 20.98 -41.07 -6.30
C LYS A 178 21.01 -39.76 -5.53
N ASP A 179 19.86 -39.24 -5.12
CA ASP A 179 19.73 -38.07 -4.26
C ASP A 179 20.52 -38.24 -2.95
N LYS A 180 20.36 -39.39 -2.29
CA LYS A 180 21.14 -39.73 -1.09
C LYS A 180 22.64 -39.79 -1.37
N SER A 181 23.04 -40.36 -2.51
CA SER A 181 24.44 -40.41 -2.93
C SER A 181 25.03 -39.00 -3.11
N ILE A 182 24.35 -38.13 -3.87
CA ILE A 182 24.80 -36.74 -4.09
C ILE A 182 24.92 -35.99 -2.76
N LYS A 183 23.91 -36.09 -1.89
CA LYS A 183 23.92 -35.46 -0.56
C LYS A 183 25.09 -35.92 0.32
N ASN A 184 25.54 -37.17 0.17
CA ASN A 184 26.70 -37.70 0.90
C ASN A 184 28.05 -37.14 0.38
N TYR A 185 28.14 -36.74 -0.88
CA TYR A 185 29.36 -36.19 -1.47
C TYR A 185 29.40 -34.66 -1.47
N SER A 186 28.24 -33.99 -1.53
CA SER A 186 28.13 -32.54 -1.47
C SER A 186 28.69 -31.99 -0.15
N ALA A 187 29.75 -31.19 -0.24
CA ALA A 187 30.29 -30.47 0.90
C ALA A 187 29.29 -29.41 1.41
N LEU A 188 28.55 -28.78 0.49
CA LEU A 188 27.54 -27.79 0.80
C LEU A 188 26.38 -28.39 1.60
N TYR A 189 25.88 -29.57 1.19
CA TYR A 189 24.75 -30.21 1.86
C TYR A 189 25.10 -30.74 3.26
N LYS A 190 26.39 -31.07 3.52
CA LYS A 190 26.87 -31.47 4.85
C LYS A 190 26.82 -30.35 5.89
N VAL A 191 26.91 -29.10 5.45
CA VAL A 191 26.83 -27.91 6.31
C VAL A 191 25.42 -27.29 6.31
N LYS A 192 24.41 -28.02 5.83
CA LYS A 192 23.01 -27.61 5.89
C LYS A 192 22.57 -27.46 7.34
N ASP A 193 22.19 -26.23 7.71
CA ASP A 193 21.82 -25.83 9.07
C ASP A 193 20.33 -25.55 9.24
N ARG A 194 19.54 -25.62 8.16
CA ARG A 194 18.08 -25.41 8.19
C ARG A 194 17.35 -26.59 7.58
N GLY A 195 16.16 -26.89 8.07
CA GLY A 195 15.42 -28.09 7.66
C GLY A 195 13.93 -28.03 7.94
N LYS A 196 13.37 -29.11 8.48
CA LYS A 196 11.92 -29.26 8.67
C LYS A 196 11.34 -28.44 9.83
N ASN A 197 12.18 -28.01 10.77
CA ASN A 197 11.75 -27.21 11.92
C ASN A 197 11.41 -25.79 11.45
N ARG A 198 10.20 -25.32 11.77
CA ARG A 198 9.67 -24.03 11.29
C ARG A 198 9.13 -23.19 12.46
N PHE A 199 9.15 -21.86 12.32
CA PHE A 199 8.43 -20.95 13.22
C PHE A 199 6.92 -21.22 13.21
N ASP A 200 6.27 -21.11 14.37
CA ASP A 200 4.80 -21.17 14.46
C ASP A 200 4.20 -19.80 14.11
N THR A 201 3.82 -19.67 12.86
CA THR A 201 3.27 -18.42 12.30
C THR A 201 1.96 -17.99 12.94
N LYS A 202 1.17 -18.93 13.48
CA LYS A 202 -0.11 -18.65 14.14
C LYS A 202 0.09 -18.19 15.57
N ALA A 203 0.99 -18.84 16.32
CA ALA A 203 1.31 -18.43 17.68
C ALA A 203 2.02 -17.07 17.74
N GLU A 204 2.91 -16.81 16.78
CA GLU A 204 3.74 -15.60 16.76
C GLU A 204 3.07 -14.40 16.08
N LYS A 205 1.86 -14.57 15.53
CA LYS A 205 1.10 -13.54 14.78
C LYS A 205 1.95 -12.86 13.69
N VAL A 206 2.84 -13.63 13.07
CA VAL A 206 3.68 -13.13 11.98
C VAL A 206 2.90 -13.34 10.69
N TYR A 207 2.30 -12.25 10.22
CA TYR A 207 1.63 -12.18 8.94
C TYR A 207 2.49 -11.34 8.00
N SER A 208 2.61 -11.75 6.75
CA SER A 208 3.30 -10.98 5.70
C SER A 208 2.30 -10.63 4.63
N SER A 209 2.19 -9.36 4.26
CA SER A 209 1.41 -8.97 3.08
C SER A 209 2.15 -9.28 1.76
N ASN A 210 3.34 -9.88 1.85
CA ASN A 210 4.27 -10.15 0.77
C ASN A 210 4.61 -11.63 0.67
N PRO A 211 4.47 -12.27 -0.49
CA PRO A 211 4.96 -13.62 -0.65
C PRO A 211 6.49 -13.65 -0.55
N GLY A 212 7.04 -14.22 0.52
CA GLY A 212 8.43 -14.68 0.58
C GLY A 212 9.53 -13.60 0.52
N ILE A 213 9.21 -12.33 0.77
CA ILE A 213 10.23 -11.27 0.64
C ILE A 213 10.41 -10.51 1.94
N MET A 214 9.30 -10.08 2.55
CA MET A 214 9.35 -8.98 3.50
C MET A 214 8.72 -9.37 4.83
N LYS A 215 9.29 -8.86 5.92
CA LYS A 215 8.50 -8.62 7.12
C LYS A 215 7.38 -7.66 6.72
N SER A 216 6.14 -7.83 7.21
CA SER A 216 4.98 -6.96 6.88
C SER A 216 5.17 -5.45 7.20
N LEU A 217 6.35 -5.02 7.68
CA LEU A 217 6.73 -3.62 7.91
C LEU A 217 7.35 -2.94 6.67
N ALA A 218 7.86 -3.72 5.71
CA ALA A 218 8.48 -3.16 4.51
C ALA A 218 7.41 -2.52 3.63
N TYR A 219 7.73 -1.37 3.03
CA TYR A 219 6.87 -0.71 2.05
C TYR A 219 6.55 -1.70 0.91
N ASN A 220 5.44 -1.53 0.19
CA ASN A 220 5.23 -2.20 -1.09
C ASN A 220 4.63 -1.21 -2.06
N PRO A 221 5.05 -1.23 -3.33
CA PRO A 221 4.24 -0.64 -4.39
C PRO A 221 2.83 -1.24 -4.36
N PHE A 222 1.83 -0.36 -4.48
CA PHE A 222 0.41 -0.71 -4.31
C PHE A 222 -0.07 -1.75 -5.34
N ASP A 223 0.50 -1.73 -6.54
CA ASP A 223 0.23 -2.65 -7.65
C ASP A 223 0.75 -4.08 -7.44
N GLU A 224 1.52 -4.32 -6.37
CA GLU A 224 2.18 -5.60 -6.12
C GLU A 224 1.55 -6.42 -4.99
N VAL A 225 0.54 -5.86 -4.31
CA VAL A 225 -0.17 -6.55 -3.22
C VAL A 225 -1.34 -7.34 -3.82
N THR A 226 -1.24 -8.67 -3.81
CA THR A 226 -2.34 -9.55 -4.27
C THR A 226 -2.89 -10.41 -3.13
N PRO A 227 -4.24 -10.59 -3.01
CA PRO A 227 -4.84 -11.44 -1.97
C PRO A 227 -4.34 -12.89 -1.97
N ALA A 228 -4.06 -13.44 -3.16
CA ALA A 228 -3.61 -14.82 -3.35
C ALA A 228 -2.19 -15.10 -2.80
N THR A 229 -1.45 -14.05 -2.44
CA THR A 229 -0.06 -14.15 -2.00
C THR A 229 0.19 -13.65 -0.56
N ALA A 230 -0.88 -13.23 0.13
CA ALA A 230 -0.82 -12.88 1.54
C ALA A 230 -0.38 -14.09 2.40
N ASN A 231 0.47 -13.81 3.37
CA ASN A 231 0.97 -14.70 4.43
C ASN A 231 1.94 -15.81 4.02
N ARG A 232 2.64 -15.70 2.87
CA ARG A 232 3.84 -16.54 2.64
C ARG A 232 5.05 -15.88 3.28
N LEU A 233 5.65 -16.53 4.26
CA LEU A 233 6.81 -16.03 4.98
C LEU A 233 8.09 -16.69 4.44
N ALA A 234 9.09 -15.86 4.12
CA ALA A 234 10.47 -16.30 4.02
C ALA A 234 11.03 -16.61 5.42
N ASP A 235 12.16 -17.30 5.48
CA ASP A 235 12.90 -17.57 6.73
C ASP A 235 12.13 -18.39 7.77
N LEU A 236 11.09 -19.13 7.37
CA LEU A 236 10.35 -19.97 8.31
C LEU A 236 11.20 -21.07 8.94
N ALA A 237 12.22 -21.54 8.23
CA ALA A 237 13.10 -22.59 8.71
C ALA A 237 13.96 -22.10 9.87
N LEU A 238 13.90 -22.78 11.01
CA LEU A 238 14.77 -22.49 12.14
C LEU A 238 16.21 -22.89 11.83
N ILE A 239 17.16 -22.02 12.19
CA ILE A 239 18.59 -22.33 12.16
C ILE A 239 18.89 -23.35 13.27
N ASN A 240 19.60 -24.42 12.92
CA ASN A 240 20.21 -25.32 13.87
C ASN A 240 21.63 -24.81 14.21
N GLU A 241 21.73 -24.05 15.30
CA GLU A 241 22.99 -23.46 15.79
C GLU A 241 24.06 -24.50 16.15
N ASN A 242 23.70 -25.79 16.25
CA ASN A 242 24.64 -26.87 16.57
C ASN A 242 25.41 -27.38 15.35
N VAL A 243 25.08 -26.95 14.13
CA VAL A 243 25.83 -27.34 12.93
C VAL A 243 27.12 -26.53 12.87
N GLU A 244 28.24 -27.21 13.14
CA GLU A 244 29.56 -26.63 13.03
C GLU A 244 29.81 -26.16 11.57
N HIS A 245 30.19 -24.89 11.40
CA HIS A 245 30.31 -24.22 10.10
C HIS A 245 29.02 -24.26 9.23
N GLY A 246 27.83 -24.22 9.85
CA GLY A 246 26.56 -24.15 9.14
C GLY A 246 26.50 -23.04 8.06
N TYR A 247 25.80 -23.30 6.96
CA TYR A 247 25.76 -22.43 5.79
C TYR A 247 25.38 -20.98 6.10
N SER A 248 24.37 -20.77 6.96
CA SER A 248 23.91 -19.43 7.35
C SER A 248 24.99 -18.67 8.14
N LYS A 249 25.81 -19.39 8.92
CA LYS A 249 26.92 -18.82 9.70
C LYS A 249 28.13 -18.50 8.83
N SER A 250 28.42 -19.32 7.81
CA SER A 250 29.53 -19.09 6.88
C SER A 250 29.20 -18.10 5.76
N HIS A 251 27.92 -17.84 5.50
CA HIS A 251 27.44 -16.88 4.51
C HIS A 251 26.54 -15.82 5.16
N PRO A 252 27.07 -15.03 6.10
CA PRO A 252 26.29 -14.06 6.86
C PRO A 252 25.81 -12.86 6.02
N HIS A 253 26.12 -12.81 4.72
CA HIS A 253 25.69 -11.79 3.78
C HIS A 253 24.50 -12.24 2.91
N VAL A 254 24.14 -13.54 2.93
CA VAL A 254 23.00 -14.07 2.18
C VAL A 254 21.71 -13.58 2.84
N PRO A 255 20.83 -12.86 2.11
CA PRO A 255 19.72 -12.12 2.71
C PRO A 255 18.74 -13.03 3.45
N PHE A 256 18.45 -14.22 2.91
CA PHE A 256 17.59 -15.24 3.52
C PHE A 256 18.00 -16.63 3.04
N VAL A 257 17.76 -17.64 3.88
CA VAL A 257 18.07 -19.04 3.57
C VAL A 257 16.92 -19.90 4.08
N ASN A 258 16.36 -20.74 3.22
CA ASN A 258 15.29 -21.64 3.65
C ASN A 258 15.82 -23.00 4.09
N SER A 259 16.56 -23.74 3.26
CA SER A 259 17.07 -25.03 3.75
C SER A 259 18.25 -25.60 2.99
N LEU A 260 18.82 -24.93 2.01
CA LEU A 260 19.54 -25.58 0.91
C LEU A 260 18.63 -26.61 0.23
N SER A 261 17.99 -26.18 -0.85
CA SER A 261 16.92 -26.91 -1.55
C SER A 261 17.34 -28.32 -1.98
N GLY A 262 16.73 -29.33 -1.36
CA GLY A 262 16.79 -30.71 -1.86
C GLY A 262 16.09 -30.84 -3.22
N HIS A 263 15.07 -30.02 -3.49
CA HIS A 263 14.37 -30.01 -4.77
C HIS A 263 15.31 -29.65 -5.93
N THR A 264 16.34 -28.82 -5.69
CA THR A 264 17.37 -28.54 -6.71
C THR A 264 18.17 -29.79 -7.06
N ILE A 265 18.48 -30.66 -6.09
CA ILE A 265 19.16 -31.93 -6.36
C ILE A 265 18.26 -32.86 -7.17
N ILE A 266 16.98 -32.97 -6.81
CA ILE A 266 15.99 -33.76 -7.56
C ILE A 266 15.86 -33.24 -9.00
N PHE A 267 15.76 -31.93 -9.17
CA PHE A 267 15.75 -31.28 -10.48
C PHE A 267 16.96 -31.69 -11.33
N ILE A 268 18.17 -31.65 -10.76
CA ILE A 268 19.40 -32.04 -11.48
C ILE A 268 19.39 -33.52 -11.86
N ILE A 269 18.89 -34.42 -11.00
CA ILE A 269 18.79 -35.85 -11.32
C ILE A 269 17.79 -36.07 -12.47
N VAL A 270 16.64 -35.37 -12.46
CA VAL A 270 15.66 -35.44 -13.54
C VAL A 270 16.24 -34.85 -14.83
N LEU A 271 17.00 -33.75 -14.74
CA LEU A 271 17.69 -33.12 -15.87
C LEU A 271 18.76 -34.03 -16.47
N GLU A 272 19.51 -34.77 -15.67
CA GLU A 272 20.45 -35.78 -16.17
C GLU A 272 19.72 -36.90 -16.93
N ARG A 273 18.58 -37.38 -16.42
CA ARG A 273 17.75 -38.35 -17.16
C ARG A 273 17.25 -37.78 -18.49
N TYR A 274 16.89 -36.50 -18.52
CA TYR A 274 16.57 -35.79 -19.75
C TYR A 274 17.74 -35.83 -20.74
N LEU A 275 18.95 -35.47 -20.30
CA LEU A 275 20.15 -35.49 -21.13
C LEU A 275 20.51 -36.88 -21.64
N ILE A 276 20.33 -37.92 -20.83
CA ILE A 276 20.53 -39.32 -21.25
C ILE A 276 19.52 -39.72 -22.34
N LYS A 277 18.24 -39.39 -22.14
CA LYS A 277 17.18 -39.70 -23.11
C LYS A 277 17.39 -39.00 -24.45
N HIS A 278 17.87 -37.76 -24.40
CA HIS A 278 18.09 -36.91 -25.56
C HIS A 278 19.56 -36.88 -26.02
N GLN A 279 20.38 -37.85 -25.62
CA GLN A 279 21.84 -37.81 -25.88
C GLN A 279 22.22 -37.80 -27.37
N SER A 280 21.30 -38.23 -28.26
CA SER A 280 21.46 -38.18 -29.71
C SER A 280 21.21 -36.80 -30.32
N ASP A 281 20.58 -35.89 -29.58
CA ASP A 281 20.25 -34.56 -30.05
C ASP A 281 21.51 -33.68 -30.11
N PRO A 282 21.54 -32.67 -31.00
CA PRO A 282 22.67 -31.74 -31.07
C PRO A 282 22.95 -31.08 -29.72
N LYS A 283 24.23 -30.99 -29.34
CA LYS A 283 24.63 -30.38 -28.05
C LYS A 283 24.13 -28.95 -27.87
N THR A 284 24.03 -28.18 -28.95
CA THR A 284 23.46 -26.83 -28.92
C THR A 284 21.98 -26.81 -28.55
N LEU A 285 21.21 -27.81 -28.99
CA LEU A 285 19.79 -27.96 -28.64
C LEU A 285 19.66 -28.38 -27.17
N LEU A 286 20.46 -29.35 -26.73
CA LEU A 286 20.50 -29.79 -25.33
C LEU A 286 20.90 -28.66 -24.39
N GLN A 287 21.86 -27.82 -24.78
CA GLN A 287 22.24 -26.64 -24.00
C GLN A 287 21.06 -25.66 -23.88
N SER A 288 20.37 -25.38 -24.99
CA SER A 288 19.18 -24.51 -24.97
C SER A 288 18.06 -25.07 -24.10
N ASP A 289 17.81 -26.38 -24.15
CA ASP A 289 16.80 -27.02 -23.30
C ASP A 289 17.19 -26.91 -21.81
N VAL A 290 18.46 -27.15 -21.48
CA VAL A 290 18.98 -27.02 -20.10
C VAL A 290 18.85 -25.58 -19.60
N ASP A 291 19.24 -24.60 -20.41
CA ASP A 291 19.14 -23.18 -20.06
C ASP A 291 17.67 -22.78 -19.81
N ASN A 292 16.73 -23.23 -20.66
CA ASN A 292 15.29 -23.00 -20.51
C ASN A 292 14.73 -23.64 -19.22
N LEU A 293 15.12 -24.88 -18.92
CA LEU A 293 14.67 -25.58 -17.71
C LEU A 293 15.24 -24.98 -16.43
N ILE A 294 16.52 -24.59 -16.44
CA ILE A 294 17.15 -23.89 -15.31
C ILE A 294 16.46 -22.53 -15.09
N LYS A 295 16.19 -21.78 -16.17
CA LYS A 295 15.45 -20.51 -16.12
C LYS A 295 14.11 -20.69 -15.42
N ALA A 296 13.30 -21.65 -15.87
CA ALA A 296 11.99 -21.93 -15.29
C ALA A 296 12.09 -22.36 -13.82
N PHE A 297 13.00 -23.28 -13.49
CA PHE A 297 13.16 -23.80 -12.14
C PHE A 297 13.63 -22.73 -11.13
N ILE A 298 14.63 -21.93 -11.50
CA ILE A 298 15.11 -20.82 -10.64
C ILE A 298 14.02 -19.77 -10.47
N ALA A 299 13.38 -19.35 -11.56
CA ALA A 299 12.30 -18.36 -11.49
C ALA A 299 11.15 -18.84 -10.59
N PHE A 300 10.76 -20.11 -10.70
CA PHE A 300 9.72 -20.72 -9.85
C PHE A 300 10.07 -20.73 -8.36
N THR A 301 11.27 -21.20 -8.02
CA THR A 301 11.70 -21.34 -6.62
C THR A 301 11.87 -19.98 -5.94
N TRP A 302 12.32 -18.98 -6.71
CA TRP A 302 12.66 -17.66 -6.20
C TRP A 302 11.48 -16.68 -6.20
N LYS A 303 10.55 -16.75 -7.17
CA LYS A 303 9.34 -15.90 -7.21
C LYS A 303 8.43 -16.12 -5.99
N ARG A 304 8.51 -17.31 -5.37
CA ARG A 304 7.79 -17.64 -4.12
C ARG A 304 8.51 -17.12 -2.87
N GLY A 305 9.74 -16.62 -3.04
CA GLY A 305 10.60 -16.11 -1.97
C GLY A 305 10.96 -17.17 -0.94
N PHE A 306 11.05 -18.44 -1.38
CA PHE A 306 11.51 -19.52 -0.52
C PHE A 306 13.04 -19.56 -0.46
N HIS A 307 13.72 -19.42 -1.58
CA HIS A 307 15.19 -19.49 -1.63
C HIS A 307 15.74 -18.18 -2.16
N SER A 308 16.82 -17.68 -1.56
CA SER A 308 17.53 -16.52 -2.13
C SER A 308 18.29 -16.93 -3.39
N PHE A 309 18.63 -15.95 -4.22
CA PHE A 309 19.47 -16.19 -5.40
C PHE A 309 20.73 -16.95 -5.05
N GLU A 310 21.44 -16.47 -4.03
CA GLU A 310 22.74 -17.02 -3.65
C GLU A 310 22.64 -18.42 -3.05
N GLU A 311 21.55 -18.73 -2.34
CA GLU A 311 21.27 -20.11 -1.89
C GLU A 311 21.15 -21.07 -3.08
N MET A 312 20.41 -20.67 -4.13
CA MET A 312 20.20 -21.50 -5.32
C MET A 312 21.47 -21.61 -6.16
N VAL A 313 22.17 -20.49 -6.36
CA VAL A 313 23.44 -20.43 -7.08
C VAL A 313 24.49 -21.28 -6.39
N ALA A 314 24.59 -21.25 -5.06
CA ALA A 314 25.54 -22.06 -4.30
C ALA A 314 25.32 -23.57 -4.56
N ILE A 315 24.08 -24.03 -4.59
CA ILE A 315 23.77 -25.44 -4.89
C ILE A 315 24.09 -25.79 -6.33
N LEU A 316 23.72 -24.93 -7.28
CA LEU A 316 24.02 -25.17 -8.70
C LEU A 316 25.52 -25.18 -8.98
N HIS A 317 26.34 -24.45 -8.22
CA HIS A 317 27.80 -24.44 -8.32
C HIS A 317 28.49 -25.50 -7.46
N ASP A 318 27.75 -26.32 -6.70
CA ASP A 318 28.36 -27.43 -5.96
C ASP A 318 29.05 -28.37 -6.96
N PRO A 319 30.34 -28.72 -6.77
CA PRO A 319 31.07 -29.59 -7.70
C PRO A 319 30.38 -30.95 -7.94
N SER A 320 29.69 -31.50 -6.93
CA SER A 320 28.94 -32.75 -7.08
C SER A 320 27.73 -32.61 -8.00
N ILE A 321 27.21 -31.40 -8.19
CA ILE A 321 26.12 -31.07 -9.12
C ILE A 321 26.67 -30.73 -10.50
N GLN A 322 27.66 -29.86 -10.59
CA GLN A 322 28.29 -29.45 -11.85
C GLN A 322 28.82 -30.66 -12.64
N ASN A 323 29.50 -31.58 -11.95
CA ASN A 323 30.08 -32.77 -12.59
C ASN A 323 29.02 -33.68 -13.26
N ILE A 324 27.78 -33.69 -12.76
CA ILE A 324 26.71 -34.50 -13.34
C ILE A 324 26.36 -33.99 -14.73
N ILE A 325 26.12 -32.69 -14.87
CA ILE A 325 25.71 -32.08 -16.14
C ILE A 325 26.91 -31.97 -17.09
N ALA A 326 28.09 -31.62 -16.57
CA ALA A 326 29.33 -31.53 -17.36
C ALA A 326 29.75 -32.88 -17.98
N ALA A 327 29.42 -34.02 -17.35
CA ALA A 327 29.65 -35.35 -17.92
C ALA A 327 28.91 -35.56 -19.26
N HIS A 328 27.87 -34.77 -19.53
CA HIS A 328 27.15 -34.76 -20.79
C HIS A 328 27.62 -33.66 -21.75
N GLY A 329 28.68 -32.92 -21.44
CA GLY A 329 29.22 -31.83 -22.26
C GLY A 329 28.27 -30.64 -22.38
N ILE A 330 27.53 -30.36 -21.30
CA ILE A 330 26.60 -29.24 -21.15
C ILE A 330 27.04 -28.46 -19.90
N ASP A 331 26.92 -27.14 -19.95
CA ASP A 331 27.19 -26.25 -18.82
C ASP A 331 25.89 -25.81 -18.13
N ILE A 332 25.98 -25.53 -16.83
CA ILE A 332 24.86 -24.93 -16.06
C ILE A 332 25.00 -23.41 -16.14
N ASN A 333 24.22 -22.77 -17.01
CA ASN A 333 24.17 -21.32 -17.11
C ASN A 333 23.09 -20.74 -16.20
N LEU A 334 23.40 -19.65 -15.51
CA LEU A 334 22.39 -18.89 -14.79
C LEU A 334 21.61 -17.99 -15.77
N PRO A 335 20.28 -17.89 -15.63
CA PRO A 335 19.48 -17.04 -16.48
C PRO A 335 19.81 -15.57 -16.22
N LEU A 336 20.34 -14.90 -17.23
CA LEU A 336 20.56 -13.46 -17.23
C LEU A 336 19.78 -12.86 -18.40
N ASP A 337 18.70 -12.15 -18.10
CA ASP A 337 18.01 -11.32 -19.07
C ASP A 337 18.32 -9.86 -18.73
N GLU A 338 19.04 -9.18 -19.62
CA GLU A 338 19.49 -7.80 -19.41
C GLU A 338 18.32 -6.82 -19.27
N SER A 339 17.23 -7.05 -19.99
CA SER A 339 16.05 -6.19 -19.97
C SER A 339 15.29 -6.32 -18.65
N ILE A 340 15.19 -7.56 -18.15
CA ILE A 340 14.59 -7.87 -16.86
C ILE A 340 15.49 -7.35 -15.73
N LEU A 341 16.80 -7.54 -15.83
CA LEU A 341 17.77 -7.02 -14.85
C LEU A 341 17.65 -5.50 -14.71
N SER A 342 17.72 -4.78 -15.83
CA SER A 342 17.66 -3.31 -15.81
C SER A 342 16.33 -2.78 -15.24
N SER A 343 15.21 -3.35 -15.70
CA SER A 343 13.89 -2.94 -15.22
C SER A 343 13.64 -3.24 -13.74
N THR A 344 14.04 -4.41 -13.26
CA THR A 344 13.87 -4.83 -11.86
C THR A 344 14.83 -4.09 -10.92
N TYR A 345 16.06 -3.81 -11.36
CA TYR A 345 17.00 -2.98 -10.63
C TYR A 345 16.45 -1.57 -10.44
N LYS A 346 15.89 -0.97 -11.50
CA LYS A 346 15.24 0.35 -11.40
C LYS A 346 14.08 0.34 -10.41
N LYS A 347 13.21 -0.67 -10.47
CA LYS A 347 12.11 -0.84 -9.50
C LYS A 347 12.64 -0.97 -8.07
N ALA A 348 13.76 -1.67 -7.86
CA ALA A 348 14.39 -1.81 -6.54
C ALA A 348 14.99 -0.48 -6.05
N ALA A 349 15.57 0.31 -6.96
CA ALA A 349 16.08 1.63 -6.62
C ALA A 349 14.95 2.60 -6.26
N GLU A 350 13.84 2.58 -7.01
CA GLU A 350 12.63 3.33 -6.69
C GLU A 350 12.04 2.90 -5.34
N TYR A 351 12.02 1.60 -5.06
CA TYR A 351 11.63 1.05 -3.77
C TYR A 351 12.48 1.62 -2.62
N ALA A 352 13.81 1.55 -2.72
CA ALA A 352 14.73 2.08 -1.73
C ALA A 352 14.52 3.60 -1.52
N TYR A 353 14.37 4.34 -2.62
CA TYR A 353 14.10 5.78 -2.58
C TYR A 353 12.82 6.10 -1.80
N GLN A 354 11.72 5.37 -2.03
CA GLN A 354 10.46 5.63 -1.31
C GLN A 354 10.54 5.30 0.17
N VAL A 355 11.20 4.19 0.53
CA VAL A 355 11.41 3.82 1.94
C VAL A 355 12.18 4.90 2.67
N HIS A 356 13.26 5.41 2.08
CA HIS A 356 14.08 6.45 2.70
C HIS A 356 13.46 7.83 2.63
N LEU A 357 12.70 8.16 1.59
CA LEU A 357 11.90 9.38 1.54
C LEU A 357 10.92 9.43 2.71
N LYS A 358 10.21 8.33 2.95
CA LYS A 358 9.31 8.20 4.11
C LYS A 358 10.08 8.38 5.43
N ARG A 359 11.23 7.71 5.60
CA ARG A 359 12.07 7.85 6.81
C ARG A 359 12.58 9.28 7.02
N ASN A 360 13.04 9.97 5.97
CA ASN A 360 13.55 11.33 6.07
C ASN A 360 12.43 12.34 6.33
N CYS A 361 11.28 12.23 5.64
CA CYS A 361 10.10 13.04 5.98
C CYS A 361 9.69 12.82 7.44
N ASN A 362 9.76 11.57 7.94
CA ASN A 362 9.49 11.28 9.34
C ASN A 362 10.49 11.97 10.29
N GLN A 363 11.79 11.98 9.97
CA GLN A 363 12.82 12.63 10.78
C GLN A 363 12.71 14.16 10.79
N GLU A 364 12.43 14.78 9.64
CA GLU A 364 12.25 16.24 9.55
C GLU A 364 11.06 16.69 10.40
N VAL A 365 9.92 16.00 10.32
CA VAL A 365 8.75 16.26 11.16
C VAL A 365 9.10 16.11 12.65
N LEU A 366 9.82 15.06 13.04
CA LEU A 366 10.26 14.84 14.43
C LEU A 366 11.23 15.93 14.93
N SER A 367 12.10 16.44 14.06
CA SER A 367 13.11 17.47 14.39
C SER A 367 12.50 18.88 14.56
N GLN A 368 11.46 19.20 13.79
CA GLN A 368 10.70 20.46 13.94
C GLN A 368 9.86 20.44 15.23
N ASP A 369 9.34 19.27 15.62
CA ASP A 369 8.51 19.11 16.81
C ASP A 369 9.28 18.88 18.12
N THR A 370 10.57 18.51 18.10
CA THR A 370 11.34 18.38 19.37
C THR A 370 11.41 19.70 20.15
N LYS A 371 11.28 20.84 19.47
CA LYS A 371 11.13 22.17 20.10
C LYS A 371 9.75 22.41 20.72
N ASN A 372 8.70 21.76 20.22
CA ASN A 372 7.31 21.87 20.72
C ASN A 372 6.93 20.79 21.75
N LEU A 373 7.57 19.62 21.68
CA LEU A 373 7.31 18.45 22.54
C LEU A 373 7.65 18.68 24.01
N SER A 374 8.53 19.63 24.33
CA SER A 374 8.85 20.02 25.72
C SER A 374 7.72 20.76 26.46
N ARG A 375 6.61 21.09 25.78
CA ARG A 375 5.47 21.81 26.36
C ARG A 375 4.22 20.97 26.64
N LEU A 376 4.20 19.68 26.29
CA LEU A 376 3.07 18.81 26.60
C LEU A 376 3.40 17.90 27.78
N ASN A 377 2.74 18.10 28.91
CA ASN A 377 2.67 17.11 29.99
C ASN A 377 1.66 16.04 29.59
N TRP A 378 2.15 14.83 29.29
CA TRP A 378 1.30 13.67 28.99
C TRP A 378 0.93 12.96 30.30
N SER A 379 -0.35 12.87 30.64
CA SER A 379 -0.85 11.93 31.64
C SER A 379 -1.32 10.65 30.93
N PHE A 380 -0.74 9.52 31.29
CA PHE A 380 -1.09 8.20 30.76
C PHE A 380 -2.41 7.72 31.36
N ASP A 381 -3.50 8.04 30.68
CA ASP A 381 -4.79 7.36 30.80
C ASP A 381 -5.49 7.56 29.44
N LYS A 382 -5.97 6.49 28.79
CA LYS A 382 -6.98 6.57 27.70
C LYS A 382 -6.51 7.24 26.38
N ASP A 383 -6.10 6.46 25.38
CA ASP A 383 -5.53 6.87 24.07
C ASP A 383 -6.49 7.61 23.09
N ILE A 384 -7.25 8.61 23.56
CA ILE A 384 -7.96 9.57 22.71
C ILE A 384 -7.31 10.93 22.91
N TYR A 385 -6.73 11.47 21.83
CA TYR A 385 -6.01 12.73 21.82
C TYR A 385 -6.83 13.81 21.13
N GLU A 386 -6.83 15.02 21.66
CA GLU A 386 -7.44 16.17 21.00
C GLU A 386 -6.59 16.56 19.77
N CYS A 387 -7.28 16.77 18.65
CA CYS A 387 -6.73 17.07 17.34
C CYS A 387 -7.43 18.34 16.81
N PRO A 388 -6.98 19.53 17.25
CA PRO A 388 -7.65 20.79 16.89
C PRO A 388 -7.56 21.11 15.40
N ASN A 389 -6.54 20.63 14.68
CA ASN A 389 -6.36 20.87 13.24
C ASN A 389 -5.96 19.58 12.52
N ILE A 390 -6.33 19.48 11.25
CA ILE A 390 -6.08 18.29 10.44
C ILE A 390 -4.59 18.01 10.27
N GLN A 391 -3.72 19.02 10.36
CA GLN A 391 -2.26 18.86 10.30
C GLN A 391 -1.72 17.98 11.44
N ASP A 392 -2.40 17.92 12.59
CA ASP A 392 -1.95 17.16 13.75
C ASP A 392 -1.91 15.65 13.48
N VAL A 393 -2.62 15.15 12.46
CA VAL A 393 -2.55 13.74 12.04
C VAL A 393 -1.16 13.36 11.54
N LEU A 394 -0.39 14.32 11.02
CA LEU A 394 0.98 14.09 10.53
C LEU A 394 1.92 13.60 11.65
N LYS A 395 1.62 13.95 12.90
CA LYS A 395 2.32 13.47 14.10
C LYS A 395 2.19 11.97 14.33
N TYR A 396 1.41 11.25 13.55
CA TYR A 396 1.26 9.79 13.69
C TYR A 396 1.82 9.02 12.49
N CYS A 397 2.19 9.72 11.41
CA CYS A 397 2.63 9.11 10.15
C CYS A 397 3.95 8.32 10.25
N PHE A 398 4.71 8.54 11.32
CA PHE A 398 5.98 7.87 11.58
C PHE A 398 5.84 6.41 12.05
N ARG A 399 4.62 5.98 12.42
CA ARG A 399 4.36 4.65 12.97
C ARG A 399 4.44 3.57 11.88
N GLU A 400 5.05 2.44 12.21
CA GLU A 400 5.15 1.30 11.30
C GLU A 400 3.78 0.59 11.17
N ARG A 401 3.43 0.13 9.96
CA ARG A 401 2.11 -0.48 9.64
C ARG A 401 0.92 0.35 10.16
N ILE A 402 0.92 1.62 9.81
CA ILE A 402 -0.18 2.55 10.12
C ILE A 402 -1.24 2.58 9.01
N ILE A 403 -2.52 2.61 9.39
CA ILE A 403 -3.64 3.05 8.55
C ILE A 403 -4.31 4.26 9.21
N PHE A 404 -4.70 5.24 8.40
CA PHE A 404 -5.60 6.30 8.85
C PHE A 404 -7.04 5.99 8.45
N VAL A 405 -7.93 6.12 9.43
CA VAL A 405 -9.38 5.95 9.26
C VAL A 405 -10.01 7.30 9.60
N PHE A 406 -10.49 8.01 8.59
CA PHE A 406 -11.12 9.31 8.78
C PHE A 406 -12.64 9.20 8.78
N ASP A 407 -13.29 9.82 9.73
CA ASP A 407 -14.69 10.19 9.55
C ASP A 407 -14.85 11.22 8.42
N LEU A 408 -16.06 11.31 7.85
CA LEU A 408 -16.36 12.23 6.76
C LEU A 408 -16.97 13.54 7.24
N ASP A 409 -18.16 13.50 7.80
CA ASP A 409 -18.96 14.67 8.14
C ASP A 409 -18.33 15.40 9.34
N ASN A 410 -18.18 16.73 9.26
CA ASN A 410 -17.45 17.55 10.24
C ASN A 410 -15.96 17.23 10.46
N THR A 411 -15.43 16.18 9.83
CA THR A 411 -14.01 15.81 9.89
C THR A 411 -13.28 16.15 8.58
N ILE A 412 -13.68 15.56 7.45
CA ILE A 412 -13.12 15.85 6.13
C ILE A 412 -13.96 16.88 5.40
N ILE A 413 -15.29 16.71 5.42
CA ILE A 413 -16.25 17.56 4.72
C ILE A 413 -17.25 18.22 5.65
N ARG A 414 -17.75 19.36 5.20
CA ARG A 414 -18.91 20.02 5.80
C ARG A 414 -19.83 20.60 4.73
N PRO A 415 -21.13 20.78 5.04
CA PRO A 415 -22.00 21.58 4.19
C PRO A 415 -21.45 22.99 3.96
N ILE A 416 -21.56 23.47 2.73
CA ILE A 416 -21.22 24.84 2.34
C ILE A 416 -22.41 25.52 1.69
N ARG A 417 -22.53 26.83 1.92
CA ARG A 417 -23.60 27.68 1.34
C ARG A 417 -25.03 27.25 1.72
N SER A 418 -25.20 26.37 2.70
CA SER A 418 -26.50 25.83 3.15
C SER A 418 -26.91 26.24 4.57
N LYS A 419 -26.22 27.22 5.17
CA LYS A 419 -26.43 27.61 6.58
C LYS A 419 -26.37 26.41 7.54
N ASP A 420 -25.41 25.51 7.28
CA ASP A 420 -25.17 24.27 8.02
C ASP A 420 -26.35 23.25 7.98
N LEU A 421 -27.31 23.42 7.07
CA LEU A 421 -28.29 22.38 6.74
C LEU A 421 -27.57 21.12 6.24
N GLY A 422 -27.95 19.96 6.78
CA GLY A 422 -27.35 18.66 6.50
C GLY A 422 -26.05 18.37 7.26
N SER A 423 -25.68 19.21 8.23
CA SER A 423 -24.61 18.89 9.19
C SER A 423 -25.09 17.90 10.24
N ASP A 424 -24.17 17.27 10.98
CA ASP A 424 -24.54 16.39 12.09
C ASP A 424 -25.27 17.16 13.20
N GLN A 425 -24.91 18.43 13.48
CA GLN A 425 -25.62 19.26 14.45
C GLN A 425 -27.06 19.55 14.04
N TRP A 426 -27.31 19.77 12.74
CA TRP A 426 -28.67 19.90 12.23
C TRP A 426 -29.46 18.61 12.45
N PHE A 427 -28.86 17.45 12.18
CA PHE A 427 -29.53 16.16 12.35
C PHE A 427 -29.79 15.83 13.83
N GLU A 428 -28.84 16.11 14.71
CA GLU A 428 -29.03 15.98 16.17
C GLU A 428 -30.20 16.85 16.65
N LYS A 429 -30.28 18.11 16.20
CA LYS A 429 -31.40 19.01 16.53
C LYS A 429 -32.72 18.56 15.92
N LEU A 430 -32.70 17.95 14.74
CA LEU A 430 -33.87 17.31 14.15
C LEU A 430 -34.35 16.14 15.01
N LEU A 431 -33.46 15.28 15.50
CA LEU A 431 -33.82 14.18 16.39
C LEU A 431 -34.36 14.68 17.74
N GLU A 432 -33.76 15.73 18.33
CA GLU A 432 -34.30 16.39 19.53
C GLU A 432 -35.70 16.96 19.30
N HIS A 433 -35.94 17.58 18.13
CA HIS A 433 -37.26 18.09 17.73
C HIS A 433 -38.27 16.96 17.60
N ILE A 434 -37.91 15.87 16.91
CA ILE A 434 -38.77 14.69 16.74
C ILE A 434 -39.14 14.08 18.09
N GLN A 435 -38.17 13.91 18.99
CA GLN A 435 -38.43 13.38 20.32
C GLN A 435 -39.42 14.24 21.13
N LYS A 436 -39.42 15.56 20.91
CA LYS A 436 -40.32 16.51 21.59
C LYS A 436 -41.71 16.55 20.96
N VAL A 437 -41.79 16.52 19.63
CA VAL A 437 -43.04 16.74 18.87
C VAL A 437 -43.77 15.43 18.58
N PHE A 438 -43.04 14.32 18.39
CA PHE A 438 -43.57 13.00 18.07
C PHE A 438 -43.05 11.93 19.06
N PRO A 439 -43.32 12.06 20.37
CA PRO A 439 -42.86 11.07 21.33
C PRO A 439 -43.52 9.71 21.05
N ASN A 440 -42.70 8.67 20.85
CA ASN A 440 -43.09 7.28 20.54
C ASN A 440 -43.49 6.99 19.07
N ASP A 441 -43.20 7.90 18.13
CA ASP A 441 -43.41 7.65 16.70
C ASP A 441 -42.10 7.14 16.05
N ASN A 442 -42.02 5.82 15.80
CA ASN A 442 -40.88 5.23 15.11
C ASN A 442 -40.82 5.62 13.62
N ASP A 443 -41.96 5.95 13.00
CA ASP A 443 -42.01 6.35 11.58
C ASP A 443 -41.40 7.75 11.39
N ALA A 444 -41.49 8.62 12.39
CA ALA A 444 -40.85 9.93 12.38
C ALA A 444 -39.31 9.85 12.30
N PHE A 445 -38.70 8.81 12.88
CA PHE A 445 -37.25 8.58 12.76
C PHE A 445 -36.84 8.19 11.33
N GLU A 446 -37.61 7.30 10.69
CA GLU A 446 -37.40 6.89 9.30
C GLU A 446 -37.62 8.06 8.32
N LEU A 447 -38.58 8.93 8.61
CA LEU A 447 -38.77 10.18 7.86
C LEU A 447 -37.57 11.12 8.01
N ALA A 448 -36.96 11.19 9.20
CA ALA A 448 -35.77 12.00 9.44
C ALA A 448 -34.57 11.49 8.62
N LEU A 449 -34.38 10.17 8.56
CA LEU A 449 -33.33 9.54 7.74
C LEU A 449 -33.57 9.78 6.25
N THR A 450 -34.81 9.62 5.80
CA THR A 450 -35.22 9.91 4.42
C THR A 450 -34.91 11.35 4.05
N LEU A 451 -35.31 12.30 4.90
CA LEU A 451 -35.07 13.72 4.70
C LEU A 451 -33.57 14.07 4.73
N ARG A 452 -32.80 13.49 5.67
CA ARG A 452 -31.34 13.66 5.72
C ARG A 452 -30.70 13.24 4.40
N ASN A 453 -31.06 12.07 3.88
CA ASN A 453 -30.54 11.55 2.61
C ASN A 453 -30.92 12.44 1.42
N ALA A 454 -32.16 12.92 1.39
CA ALA A 454 -32.64 13.87 0.38
C ALA A 454 -31.85 15.18 0.41
N ILE A 455 -31.58 15.71 1.61
CA ILE A 455 -30.78 16.93 1.79
C ILE A 455 -29.35 16.72 1.29
N HIS A 456 -28.69 15.61 1.64
CA HIS A 456 -27.33 15.34 1.17
C HIS A 456 -27.22 15.28 -0.36
N LYS A 457 -28.27 14.85 -1.07
CA LYS A 457 -28.34 14.87 -2.54
C LYS A 457 -28.40 16.29 -3.12
N ASN A 458 -28.92 17.25 -2.37
CA ASN A 458 -29.22 18.60 -2.84
C ASN A 458 -28.27 19.69 -2.33
N ILE A 459 -27.45 19.40 -1.32
CA ILE A 459 -26.46 20.36 -0.78
C ILE A 459 -25.06 20.16 -1.38
N LYS A 460 -24.28 21.24 -1.37
CA LYS A 460 -22.86 21.20 -1.69
C LYS A 460 -22.03 21.01 -0.42
N VAL A 461 -20.92 20.29 -0.54
CA VAL A 461 -19.93 20.14 0.52
C VAL A 461 -18.61 20.79 0.13
N GLY A 462 -17.81 21.13 1.13
CA GLY A 462 -16.42 21.57 0.97
C GLY A 462 -15.57 20.95 2.06
N ALA A 463 -14.25 20.98 1.88
CA ALA A 463 -13.31 20.56 2.91
C ALA A 463 -13.50 21.40 4.18
N VAL A 464 -13.32 20.77 5.35
CA VAL A 464 -13.44 21.46 6.64
C VAL A 464 -12.37 22.53 6.79
N GLU A 465 -11.11 22.15 6.54
CA GLU A 465 -9.94 23.03 6.48
C GLU A 465 -9.41 23.14 5.04
N SER A 466 -8.67 24.22 4.74
CA SER A 466 -8.02 24.39 3.42
C SER A 466 -7.01 23.28 3.13
N ASP A 467 -6.36 22.77 4.17
CA ASP A 467 -5.22 21.88 4.05
C ASP A 467 -5.61 20.40 4.05
N THR A 468 -6.86 20.07 4.39
CA THR A 468 -7.38 18.69 4.47
C THR A 468 -7.05 17.88 3.21
N ILE A 469 -7.30 18.48 2.04
CA ILE A 469 -7.05 17.82 0.74
C ILE A 469 -5.55 17.58 0.52
N ALA A 470 -4.71 18.57 0.87
CA ALA A 470 -3.26 18.46 0.71
C ALA A 470 -2.66 17.40 1.62
N ILE A 471 -3.15 17.29 2.86
CA ILE A 471 -2.72 16.29 3.85
C ILE A 471 -3.15 14.90 3.43
N ILE A 472 -4.41 14.69 3.03
CA ILE A 472 -4.85 13.38 2.55
C ILE A 472 -4.01 12.96 1.35
N HIS A 473 -3.75 13.86 0.40
CA HIS A 473 -2.85 13.56 -0.72
C HIS A 473 -1.41 13.29 -0.29
N LEU A 474 -0.90 13.96 0.73
CA LEU A 474 0.43 13.70 1.27
C LEU A 474 0.51 12.30 1.87
N LEU A 475 -0.46 11.92 2.71
CA LEU A 475 -0.56 10.57 3.29
C LEU A 475 -0.58 9.50 2.19
N GLN A 476 -1.42 9.72 1.18
CA GLN A 476 -1.56 8.83 0.02
C GLN A 476 -0.27 8.76 -0.82
N LYS A 477 0.40 9.90 -1.07
CA LYS A 477 1.71 9.94 -1.77
C LYS A 477 2.82 9.28 -0.97
N CYS A 478 2.75 9.32 0.35
CA CYS A 478 3.61 8.56 1.25
C CYS A 478 3.18 7.08 1.37
N HIS A 479 2.21 6.65 0.56
CA HIS A 479 1.63 5.33 0.52
C HIS A 479 1.18 4.81 1.89
N ILE A 480 0.70 5.73 2.73
CA ILE A 480 0.02 5.38 3.95
C ILE A 480 -1.43 5.07 3.57
N PRO A 481 -1.97 3.88 3.91
CA PRO A 481 -3.37 3.57 3.70
C PRO A 481 -4.26 4.61 4.38
N VAL A 482 -5.19 5.16 3.62
CA VAL A 482 -6.19 6.11 4.09
C VAL A 482 -7.55 5.63 3.62
N ILE A 483 -8.43 5.34 4.59
CA ILE A 483 -9.83 4.99 4.34
C ILE A 483 -10.75 5.93 5.10
N ALA A 484 -12.03 5.94 4.72
CA ALA A 484 -13.06 6.68 5.43
C ALA A 484 -14.01 5.74 6.19
N LEU A 485 -14.59 6.22 7.30
CA LEU A 485 -15.55 5.51 8.14
C LEU A 485 -16.70 6.46 8.52
N THR A 486 -17.83 6.32 7.83
CA THR A 486 -18.95 7.27 7.92
C THR A 486 -20.23 6.61 8.43
N SER A 487 -21.05 7.39 9.14
CA SER A 487 -22.40 6.99 9.54
C SER A 487 -23.40 6.96 8.38
N ARG A 488 -23.02 7.51 7.20
CA ARG A 488 -23.86 7.48 5.99
C ARG A 488 -24.17 6.04 5.55
N GLY A 489 -25.33 5.88 4.93
CA GLY A 489 -25.84 4.58 4.48
C GLY A 489 -25.67 4.33 2.96
N PRO A 490 -25.96 3.11 2.51
CA PRO A 490 -25.86 2.72 1.10
C PRO A 490 -26.68 3.59 0.13
N SER A 491 -27.79 4.14 0.59
CA SER A 491 -28.73 4.93 -0.22
C SER A 491 -28.15 6.24 -0.79
N ILE A 492 -27.00 6.69 -0.27
CA ILE A 492 -26.33 7.94 -0.69
C ILE A 492 -24.86 7.73 -1.07
N ILE A 493 -24.45 6.51 -1.41
CA ILE A 493 -23.08 6.19 -1.86
C ILE A 493 -22.69 7.03 -3.07
N ASP A 494 -23.48 7.00 -4.15
CA ASP A 494 -23.17 7.73 -5.39
C ASP A 494 -23.03 9.24 -5.14
N THR A 495 -23.85 9.77 -4.25
CA THR A 495 -23.81 11.17 -3.84
C THR A 495 -22.54 11.46 -3.05
N THR A 496 -22.17 10.59 -2.11
CA THR A 496 -20.98 10.75 -1.28
C THR A 496 -19.71 10.67 -2.12
N GLU A 497 -19.61 9.70 -3.03
CA GLU A 497 -18.46 9.59 -3.92
C GLU A 497 -18.37 10.78 -4.89
N LYS A 498 -19.51 11.26 -5.42
CA LYS A 498 -19.55 12.47 -6.24
C LYS A 498 -19.02 13.67 -5.45
N GLN A 499 -19.48 13.84 -4.21
CA GLN A 499 -19.03 14.90 -3.31
C GLN A 499 -17.52 14.82 -3.03
N MET A 500 -16.97 13.62 -2.79
CA MET A 500 -15.52 13.43 -2.63
C MET A 500 -14.73 13.81 -3.89
N ARG A 501 -15.22 13.41 -5.07
CA ARG A 501 -14.60 13.79 -6.35
C ARG A 501 -14.61 15.30 -6.58
N GLU A 502 -15.69 15.99 -6.23
CA GLU A 502 -15.81 17.45 -6.38
C GLU A 502 -14.81 18.22 -5.52
N ILE A 503 -14.46 17.70 -4.33
CA ILE A 503 -13.40 18.26 -3.47
C ILE A 503 -12.01 17.67 -3.76
N LYS A 504 -11.88 16.87 -4.82
CA LYS A 504 -10.63 16.26 -5.28
C LYS A 504 -9.99 15.27 -4.29
N ILE A 505 -10.80 14.54 -3.52
CA ILE A 505 -10.34 13.43 -2.67
C ILE A 505 -10.82 12.12 -3.30
N ASN A 506 -9.94 11.10 -3.33
CA ASN A 506 -10.28 9.76 -3.77
C ASN A 506 -9.67 8.70 -2.83
N PHE A 507 -10.52 7.96 -2.11
CA PHE A 507 -10.09 6.88 -1.20
C PHE A 507 -9.85 5.54 -1.90
N SER A 508 -10.26 5.38 -3.17
CA SER A 508 -10.12 4.10 -3.90
C SER A 508 -8.66 3.73 -4.20
N LYS A 509 -7.73 4.68 -4.09
CA LYS A 509 -6.32 4.51 -4.48
C LYS A 509 -5.48 3.69 -3.50
N HIS A 510 -5.94 3.53 -2.26
CA HIS A 510 -5.20 2.88 -1.17
C HIS A 510 -6.10 1.95 -0.33
N GLY A 511 -7.25 1.58 -0.88
CA GLY A 511 -8.18 0.63 -0.29
C GLY A 511 -7.81 -0.83 -0.59
N GLU A 512 -8.65 -1.75 -0.15
CA GLU A 512 -8.50 -3.18 -0.46
C GLU A 512 -8.63 -3.49 -1.97
N PRO A 513 -8.04 -4.61 -2.45
CA PRO A 513 -8.12 -5.02 -3.86
C PRO A 513 -9.55 -5.24 -4.36
N GLU A 514 -10.45 -5.67 -3.47
CA GLU A 514 -11.88 -5.78 -3.75
C GLU A 514 -12.55 -4.43 -3.51
N ASN A 515 -13.15 -3.84 -4.54
CA ASN A 515 -13.65 -2.47 -4.49
C ASN A 515 -14.99 -2.30 -3.77
N SER A 516 -15.73 -3.37 -3.45
CA SER A 516 -17.02 -3.28 -2.77
C SER A 516 -17.46 -4.62 -2.17
N TYR A 517 -17.92 -4.62 -0.91
CA TYR A 517 -18.54 -5.80 -0.28
C TYR A 517 -19.36 -5.45 0.98
N HIS A 518 -20.29 -6.32 1.34
CA HIS A 518 -21.10 -6.20 2.57
C HIS A 518 -20.30 -6.62 3.81
N LEU A 519 -20.41 -5.82 4.88
CA LEU A 519 -19.76 -6.09 6.16
C LEU A 519 -20.72 -6.75 7.15
N LEU A 520 -21.87 -6.11 7.34
CA LEU A 520 -22.88 -6.48 8.34
C LEU A 520 -24.27 -6.07 7.86
N ALA A 521 -25.28 -6.82 8.30
CA ALA A 521 -26.68 -6.46 8.16
C ALA A 521 -27.41 -6.66 9.51
N SER A 522 -28.25 -5.70 9.90
CA SER A 522 -29.09 -5.79 11.09
C SER A 522 -30.41 -5.08 10.87
N GLY A 523 -31.51 -5.85 10.76
CA GLY A 523 -32.81 -5.30 10.38
C GLY A 523 -32.76 -4.63 9.00
N HIS A 524 -33.16 -3.36 8.94
CA HIS A 524 -33.11 -2.56 7.71
C HIS A 524 -31.74 -1.91 7.44
N GLN A 525 -30.80 -1.97 8.39
CA GLN A 525 -29.47 -1.37 8.25
C GLN A 525 -28.49 -2.33 7.60
N THR A 526 -27.71 -1.83 6.63
CA THR A 526 -26.66 -2.60 5.95
C THR A 526 -25.36 -1.81 5.91
N ALA A 527 -24.36 -2.28 6.66
CA ALA A 527 -23.02 -1.73 6.59
C ALA A 527 -22.20 -2.39 5.47
N MET A 528 -21.44 -1.59 4.73
CA MET A 528 -20.63 -2.07 3.62
C MET A 528 -19.35 -1.25 3.42
N TYR A 529 -18.39 -1.85 2.75
CA TYR A 529 -17.20 -1.18 2.26
C TYR A 529 -17.35 -0.94 0.76
N GLN A 530 -17.02 0.26 0.28
CA GLN A 530 -16.94 0.58 -1.14
C GLN A 530 -15.90 1.66 -1.42
N ASN A 531 -14.99 1.41 -2.36
CA ASN A 531 -14.00 2.36 -2.88
C ASN A 531 -13.21 3.12 -1.79
N GLY A 532 -12.78 2.41 -0.74
CA GLY A 532 -12.02 2.99 0.37
C GLY A 532 -12.87 3.71 1.43
N ILE A 533 -14.19 3.58 1.37
CA ILE A 533 -15.14 4.18 2.33
C ILE A 533 -15.97 3.06 2.98
N ILE A 534 -16.00 3.04 4.31
CA ILE A 534 -16.87 2.18 5.11
C ILE A 534 -18.14 2.96 5.45
N TYR A 535 -19.27 2.49 4.93
CA TYR A 535 -20.61 3.01 5.20
C TYR A 535 -21.24 2.21 6.32
N CYS A 536 -21.47 2.84 7.47
CA CYS A 536 -22.02 2.16 8.65
C CYS A 536 -23.54 2.14 8.69
N ASP A 537 -24.23 2.94 7.87
CA ASP A 537 -25.70 3.01 7.85
C ASP A 537 -26.33 3.25 9.24
N GLY A 538 -25.71 4.17 10.01
CA GLY A 538 -26.10 4.47 11.39
C GLY A 538 -25.72 3.42 12.45
N MET A 539 -25.16 2.27 12.06
CA MET A 539 -24.68 1.25 13.00
C MET A 539 -23.49 1.75 13.83
N ASN A 540 -23.16 1.03 14.92
CA ASN A 540 -22.00 1.34 15.74
C ASN A 540 -20.70 1.20 14.90
N LYS A 541 -20.04 2.33 14.62
CA LYS A 541 -18.77 2.41 13.88
C LYS A 541 -17.69 1.45 14.39
N GLY A 542 -17.62 1.22 15.71
CA GLY A 542 -16.67 0.27 16.29
C GLY A 542 -16.93 -1.18 15.89
N ILE A 543 -18.20 -1.60 15.90
CA ILE A 543 -18.60 -2.93 15.47
C ILE A 543 -18.32 -3.12 13.98
N VAL A 544 -18.70 -2.13 13.15
CA VAL A 544 -18.48 -2.18 11.70
C VAL A 544 -16.98 -2.21 11.38
N LEU A 545 -16.19 -1.34 12.00
CA LEU A 545 -14.74 -1.32 11.82
C LEU A 545 -14.10 -2.63 12.28
N ARG A 546 -14.56 -3.25 13.38
CA ARG A 546 -14.07 -4.58 13.79
C ARG A 546 -14.28 -5.61 12.68
N GLU A 547 -15.46 -5.67 12.08
CA GLU A 547 -15.74 -6.68 11.04
C GLU A 547 -14.96 -6.42 9.75
N TYR A 548 -14.69 -5.16 9.43
CA TYR A 548 -13.75 -4.79 8.37
C TYR A 548 -12.34 -5.29 8.70
N LEU A 549 -11.83 -5.03 9.90
CA LEU A 549 -10.48 -5.44 10.33
C LEU A 549 -10.29 -6.95 10.40
N LYS A 550 -11.33 -7.76 10.62
CA LYS A 550 -11.23 -9.23 10.54
C LYS A 550 -10.91 -9.75 9.13
N ARG A 551 -11.23 -8.96 8.10
CA ARG A 551 -11.03 -9.31 6.69
C ARG A 551 -9.75 -8.70 6.12
N ALA A 552 -9.43 -7.47 6.52
CA ALA A 552 -8.25 -6.76 6.07
C ALA A 552 -6.95 -7.40 6.60
N PRO A 553 -5.85 -7.43 5.82
CA PRO A 553 -4.53 -7.77 6.34
C PRO A 553 -4.14 -6.75 7.43
N LEU A 554 -4.14 -7.21 8.69
CA LEU A 554 -4.12 -6.38 9.90
C LEU A 554 -2.91 -5.41 9.94
N PRO A 555 -3.14 -4.08 9.89
CA PRO A 555 -2.10 -3.11 10.27
C PRO A 555 -1.83 -3.20 11.78
N ARG A 556 -0.58 -2.93 12.21
CA ARG A 556 -0.25 -2.94 13.65
C ARG A 556 -0.84 -1.72 14.38
N ASP A 557 -0.93 -0.59 13.68
CA ASP A 557 -1.35 0.68 14.24
C ASP A 557 -2.50 1.28 13.41
N ILE A 558 -3.61 1.60 14.06
CA ILE A 558 -4.77 2.24 13.42
C ILE A 558 -4.95 3.60 14.09
N VAL A 559 -4.97 4.66 13.27
CA VAL A 559 -5.26 6.02 13.74
C VAL A 559 -6.61 6.44 13.21
N VAL A 560 -7.56 6.62 14.12
CA VAL A 560 -8.93 6.99 13.80
C VAL A 560 -9.11 8.46 14.09
N VAL A 561 -9.57 9.23 13.10
CA VAL A 561 -9.82 10.67 13.22
C VAL A 561 -11.32 10.88 13.09
N ASP A 562 -11.97 11.33 14.15
CA ASP A 562 -13.43 11.51 14.21
C ASP A 562 -13.72 12.71 15.12
N ASP A 563 -14.67 13.55 14.73
CA ASP A 563 -15.06 14.72 15.53
C ASP A 563 -15.79 14.29 16.82
N SER A 564 -16.41 13.11 16.82
CA SER A 564 -17.17 12.57 17.94
C SER A 564 -16.31 11.69 18.85
N LYS A 565 -16.01 12.22 20.04
CA LYS A 565 -15.38 11.45 21.13
C LYS A 565 -16.11 10.14 21.45
N LYS A 566 -17.45 10.15 21.35
CA LYS A 566 -18.29 8.96 21.59
C LYS A 566 -18.01 7.86 20.57
N ASN A 567 -17.81 8.20 19.30
CA ASN A 567 -17.45 7.23 18.26
C ASN A 567 -16.07 6.64 18.53
N LEU A 568 -15.07 7.47 18.87
CA LEU A 568 -13.72 7.02 19.18
C LEU A 568 -13.68 6.04 20.36
N VAL A 569 -14.42 6.32 21.44
CA VAL A 569 -14.55 5.40 22.59
C VAL A 569 -15.14 4.06 22.17
N ARG A 570 -16.23 4.08 21.40
CA ARG A 570 -16.87 2.84 20.91
C ARG A 570 -15.94 2.05 20.00
N ILE A 571 -15.22 2.73 19.11
CA ILE A 571 -14.23 2.10 18.25
C ILE A 571 -13.19 1.41 19.12
N GLN A 572 -12.56 2.13 20.05
CA GLN A 572 -11.56 1.55 20.95
C GLN A 572 -12.06 0.34 21.75
N GLN A 573 -13.33 0.33 22.18
CA GLN A 573 -13.92 -0.79 22.92
C GLN A 573 -14.16 -2.01 22.03
N GLU A 574 -14.72 -1.82 20.84
CA GLU A 574 -15.19 -2.91 20.00
C GLU A 574 -14.05 -3.62 19.25
N THR A 575 -12.92 -2.95 19.02
CA THR A 575 -11.82 -3.44 18.18
C THR A 575 -10.64 -4.02 18.96
N GLN A 576 -10.69 -4.07 20.30
CA GLN A 576 -9.57 -4.53 21.16
C GLN A 576 -9.14 -5.97 20.85
N SER A 577 -10.07 -6.80 20.39
CA SER A 577 -9.82 -8.21 20.07
C SER A 577 -9.12 -8.44 18.73
N VAL A 578 -9.11 -7.45 17.84
CA VAL A 578 -8.64 -7.59 16.45
C VAL A 578 -7.45 -6.69 16.11
N ALA A 579 -7.25 -5.58 16.82
CA ALA A 579 -6.16 -4.64 16.56
C ALA A 579 -5.13 -4.64 17.70
N SER A 580 -3.83 -4.59 17.36
CA SER A 580 -2.76 -4.47 18.36
C SER A 580 -2.66 -3.08 18.99
N ARG A 581 -3.00 -2.02 18.23
CA ARG A 581 -3.01 -0.64 18.72
C ARG A 581 -4.00 0.22 17.93
N ILE A 582 -4.85 0.95 18.66
CA ILE A 582 -5.75 1.97 18.11
C ILE A 582 -5.56 3.28 18.84
N THR A 583 -5.30 4.35 18.09
CA THR A 583 -5.21 5.71 18.59
C THR A 583 -6.39 6.51 18.04
N GLY A 584 -7.20 7.08 18.93
CA GLY A 584 -8.27 8.00 18.55
C GLY A 584 -7.75 9.43 18.54
N LEU A 585 -8.02 10.18 17.48
CA LEU A 585 -7.80 11.61 17.36
C LEU A 585 -9.16 12.29 17.31
N ARG A 586 -9.54 12.91 18.42
CA ARG A 586 -10.78 13.66 18.55
C ARG A 586 -10.60 14.98 17.81
N TYR A 587 -11.20 15.08 16.63
CA TYR A 587 -11.07 16.25 15.78
C TYR A 587 -11.94 17.40 16.31
N GLY A 588 -11.34 18.58 16.51
CA GLY A 588 -11.96 19.68 17.25
C GLY A 588 -12.13 20.99 16.46
N TYR A 589 -11.75 21.03 15.19
CA TYR A 589 -11.68 22.27 14.41
C TYR A 589 -13.01 23.04 14.34
N LEU A 590 -14.14 22.31 14.25
CA LEU A 590 -15.46 22.90 14.11
C LEU A 590 -16.18 23.16 15.44
N ASP A 591 -15.62 22.79 16.60
CA ASP A 591 -16.28 22.85 17.91
C ASP A 591 -16.88 24.23 18.20
N SER A 592 -16.08 25.29 18.01
CA SER A 592 -16.52 26.66 18.25
C SER A 592 -17.60 27.11 17.27
N LYS A 593 -17.54 26.68 16.01
CA LYS A 593 -18.58 27.00 15.03
C LYS A 593 -19.89 26.29 15.39
N MET A 594 -19.78 25.02 15.78
CA MET A 594 -20.93 24.16 16.04
C MET A 594 -21.63 24.46 17.35
N SER A 595 -20.93 25.01 18.34
CA SER A 595 -21.57 25.53 19.57
C SER A 595 -22.51 26.72 19.31
N HIS A 596 -22.40 27.37 18.15
CA HIS A 596 -23.25 28.50 17.73
C HIS A 596 -24.23 28.12 16.60
N PHE A 597 -24.49 26.82 16.41
CA PHE A 597 -25.42 26.33 15.40
C PHE A 597 -26.84 26.87 15.60
N ASP A 598 -27.50 27.26 14.51
CA ASP A 598 -28.84 27.84 14.48
C ASP A 598 -29.79 26.98 13.65
N PHE A 599 -30.59 26.16 14.34
CA PHE A 599 -31.55 25.24 13.72
C PHE A 599 -32.61 25.96 12.89
N GLY A 600 -33.03 27.16 13.32
CA GLY A 600 -34.01 27.97 12.60
C GLY A 600 -33.47 28.44 11.25
N LYS A 601 -32.25 28.98 11.22
CA LYS A 601 -31.60 29.40 9.96
C LYS A 601 -31.35 28.23 9.00
N ALA A 602 -31.00 27.06 9.51
CA ALA A 602 -30.84 25.86 8.69
C ALA A 602 -32.18 25.45 8.05
N ASN A 603 -33.27 25.47 8.82
CA ASN A 603 -34.61 25.15 8.30
C ASN A 603 -35.15 26.24 7.37
N GLU A 604 -34.86 27.52 7.59
CA GLU A 604 -35.15 28.57 6.60
C GLU A 604 -34.48 28.29 5.25
N TYR A 605 -33.27 27.74 5.25
CA TYR A 605 -32.60 27.31 4.03
C TYR A 605 -33.27 26.06 3.42
N LEU A 606 -33.68 25.08 4.24
CA LEU A 606 -34.44 23.90 3.79
C LEU A 606 -35.68 24.32 2.98
N LEU A 607 -36.42 25.33 3.47
CA LEU A 607 -37.59 25.86 2.78
C LEU A 607 -37.26 26.54 1.46
N LYS A 608 -36.09 27.18 1.34
CA LYS A 608 -35.64 27.82 0.09
C LYS A 608 -35.31 26.81 -1.00
N ILE A 609 -34.81 25.64 -0.63
CA ILE A 609 -34.45 24.56 -1.58
C ILE A 609 -35.59 23.54 -1.77
N ARG A 610 -36.79 23.83 -1.25
CA ARG A 610 -37.92 22.90 -1.22
C ARG A 610 -38.31 22.36 -2.60
N SER A 611 -38.20 23.19 -3.63
CA SER A 611 -38.48 22.83 -5.02
C SER A 611 -37.51 21.80 -5.62
N SER A 612 -36.41 21.47 -4.93
CA SER A 612 -35.42 20.48 -5.37
C SER A 612 -35.71 19.07 -4.84
N PHE A 613 -36.77 18.90 -4.03
CA PHE A 613 -37.17 17.62 -3.46
C PHE A 613 -38.37 17.02 -4.20
N SER A 614 -38.52 15.69 -4.14
CA SER A 614 -39.71 14.99 -4.65
C SER A 614 -40.96 15.29 -3.82
N ASP A 615 -42.13 14.89 -4.32
CA ASP A 615 -43.39 15.02 -3.57
C ASP A 615 -43.34 14.25 -2.23
N SER A 616 -42.78 13.03 -2.22
CA SER A 616 -42.64 12.23 -1.00
C SER A 616 -41.65 12.81 0.00
N GLU A 617 -40.56 13.42 -0.46
CA GLU A 617 -39.60 14.12 0.39
C GLU A 617 -40.22 15.40 0.97
N ASN A 618 -41.01 16.12 0.18
CA ASN A 618 -41.77 17.29 0.63
C ASN A 618 -42.83 16.93 1.68
N GLU A 619 -43.50 15.79 1.51
CA GLU A 619 -44.43 15.25 2.49
C GLU A 619 -43.71 14.92 3.82
N ALA A 620 -42.47 14.42 3.78
CA ALA A 620 -41.67 14.19 4.98
C ALA A 620 -41.35 15.51 5.70
N ILE A 621 -41.01 16.57 4.98
CA ILE A 621 -40.80 17.92 5.56
C ILE A 621 -42.10 18.42 6.23
N ASP A 622 -43.24 18.20 5.58
CA ASP A 622 -44.56 18.56 6.12
C ASP A 622 -44.87 17.82 7.42
N LYS A 623 -44.72 16.49 7.40
CA LYS A 623 -44.98 15.62 8.55
C LYS A 623 -44.08 15.92 9.73
N LEU A 624 -42.82 16.30 9.49
CA LEU A 624 -41.87 16.63 10.57
C LEU A 624 -42.07 18.04 11.15
N ASN A 625 -43.00 18.84 10.63
CA ASN A 625 -43.39 20.16 11.12
C ASN A 625 -42.20 21.13 11.32
N LEU A 626 -41.33 21.25 10.30
CA LEU A 626 -40.08 22.02 10.38
C LEU A 626 -40.25 23.54 10.13
N TYR A 627 -41.48 24.04 9.99
CA TYR A 627 -41.81 25.43 9.60
C TYR A 627 -41.86 26.43 10.77
N LEU A 628 -41.87 25.98 12.03
CA LEU A 628 -42.21 26.81 13.20
C LEU A 628 -41.05 26.94 14.20
N THR A 629 -39.99 27.68 13.85
CA THR A 629 -38.90 28.01 14.79
C THR A 629 -38.55 29.50 14.84
N LYS A 630 -39.54 30.38 14.65
CA LYS A 630 -39.45 31.73 15.24
C LYS A 630 -39.84 31.62 16.72
N THR A 631 -38.87 31.90 17.58
CA THR A 631 -38.98 32.12 19.03
C THR A 631 -40.38 32.61 19.45
N GLN A 632 -41.00 31.94 20.42
CA GLN A 632 -42.14 32.53 21.13
C GLN A 632 -41.71 33.91 21.67
N PRO A 633 -42.51 34.98 21.48
CA PRO A 633 -42.22 36.27 22.08
C PRO A 633 -42.38 36.17 23.60
N ASP A 634 -41.46 36.81 24.32
CA ASP A 634 -41.59 37.09 25.75
C ASP A 634 -42.95 37.77 26.03
N PRO A 635 -43.79 37.25 26.95
CA PRO A 635 -45.09 37.83 27.27
C PRO A 635 -45.04 39.30 27.75
N ASN A 636 -43.87 39.85 28.02
CA ASN A 636 -43.69 41.22 28.53
C ASN A 636 -43.26 42.27 27.50
N SER A 637 -43.12 41.94 26.21
CA SER A 637 -42.76 42.95 25.20
C SER A 637 -44.00 43.64 24.63
N ASN A 638 -44.43 44.74 25.25
CA ASN A 638 -45.41 45.66 24.67
C ASN A 638 -44.78 46.42 23.48
N CYS A 639 -44.97 45.94 22.26
CA CYS A 639 -44.88 46.78 21.06
C CYS A 639 -45.94 46.37 20.03
N ILE A 640 -46.96 47.22 19.93
CA ILE A 640 -48.03 47.20 18.93
C ILE A 640 -47.42 47.62 17.59
N TYR A 641 -47.52 46.78 16.56
CA TYR A 641 -47.44 47.25 15.18
C TYR A 641 -48.67 46.80 14.38
N PHE A 642 -49.31 47.81 13.79
CA PHE A 642 -50.52 47.77 12.99
C PHE A 642 -50.35 46.92 11.73
N PHE A 643 -51.29 46.00 11.49
CA PHE A 643 -51.58 45.48 10.17
C PHE A 643 -52.60 46.39 9.49
N ASN A 644 -52.19 47.04 8.39
CA ASN A 644 -53.09 47.48 7.32
C ASN A 644 -52.26 47.50 6.03
N GLY A 645 -52.40 46.45 5.21
CA GLY A 645 -51.84 46.43 3.87
C GLY A 645 -52.84 47.01 2.85
N PRO A 646 -52.37 47.61 1.74
CA PRO A 646 -53.16 47.67 0.52
C PRO A 646 -52.81 46.50 -0.41
N ARG A 647 -53.86 46.02 -1.08
CA ARG A 647 -53.84 45.01 -2.13
C ARG A 647 -52.98 45.43 -3.32
N LEU A 648 -52.36 44.42 -3.94
CA LEU A 648 -51.79 44.45 -5.28
C LEU A 648 -52.88 44.79 -6.31
N GLU A 649 -52.67 45.84 -7.11
CA GLU A 649 -53.08 45.91 -8.50
C GLU A 649 -52.30 47.03 -9.23
N GLU A 650 -51.82 46.68 -10.42
CA GLU A 650 -51.31 47.52 -11.52
C GLU A 650 -50.30 48.64 -11.19
N TYR A 651 -49.07 48.58 -11.74
CA TYR A 651 -48.54 49.72 -12.50
C TYR A 651 -47.41 49.30 -13.46
N LYS A 652 -47.45 49.96 -14.61
CA LYS A 652 -46.75 49.69 -15.86
C LYS A 652 -45.27 50.08 -15.83
N SER A 653 -44.56 49.50 -16.79
CA SER A 653 -43.28 49.89 -17.37
C SER A 653 -42.97 51.40 -17.33
N SER A 654 -41.83 51.76 -16.74
CA SER A 654 -40.82 52.70 -17.28
C SER A 654 -39.77 52.98 -16.21
N GLU A 655 -38.55 53.31 -16.65
CA GLU A 655 -37.37 53.69 -15.84
C GLU A 655 -36.42 52.56 -15.37
N PHE A 656 -36.05 51.71 -16.33
CA PHE A 656 -34.67 51.23 -16.43
C PHE A 656 -33.87 52.29 -17.18
N ASP A 657 -33.16 53.17 -16.46
CA ASP A 657 -31.95 53.86 -16.92
C ASP A 657 -31.53 54.93 -15.90
N ARG A 658 -30.64 54.55 -14.99
CA ARG A 658 -29.52 55.40 -14.52
C ARG A 658 -28.67 54.65 -13.49
N TYR A 659 -27.36 54.82 -13.63
CA TYR A 659 -26.26 54.34 -12.78
C TYR A 659 -25.61 53.00 -13.16
N GLN A 660 -24.98 53.02 -14.34
CA GLN A 660 -23.66 52.40 -14.52
C GLN A 660 -22.59 53.48 -14.71
N SER A 661 -21.36 53.12 -14.35
CA SER A 661 -20.08 53.83 -14.46
C SER A 661 -19.73 54.78 -13.29
N ASN A 662 -18.87 54.28 -12.39
CA ASN A 662 -17.46 54.65 -12.42
C ASN A 662 -16.63 53.95 -11.33
N ASN A 663 -15.39 53.63 -11.71
CA ASN A 663 -14.22 53.25 -10.90
C ASN A 663 -14.19 51.84 -10.30
N CYS A 664 -13.08 51.10 -10.30
CA CYS A 664 -11.82 51.12 -11.05
C CYS A 664 -11.11 49.80 -10.73
N SER A 665 -10.21 49.42 -11.61
CA SER A 665 -9.45 48.18 -11.68
C SER A 665 -8.21 48.12 -10.77
N ILE A 666 -7.62 46.91 -10.70
CA ILE A 666 -6.21 46.55 -10.39
C ILE A 666 -5.84 46.29 -8.92
N LEU A 667 -5.85 45.00 -8.50
CA LEU A 667 -4.67 44.16 -8.21
C LEU A 667 -5.10 42.70 -7.98
#